data_AF-A0A7X9F191-F1
#
_entry.id   AF-A0A7X9F191-F1
#
_cell.length_a   1.000
_cell.length_b   1.000
_cell.length_c   1.000
_cell.angle_alpha   90.00
_cell.angle_beta   90.00
_cell.angle_gamma   90.00
#
_symmetry.space_group_name_H-M   'P 1'
#
loop_
_entity.id
_entity.type
_entity.pdbx_description
1 polymer ?
#
loop_
_entity_poly.entity_id
_entity_poly.type
_entity_poly.pdbx_seq_one_letter_code
_entity_poly.pdbx_strand_id
1 'polypeptide(L)'
;MEFHVSFKARKKYQFEDSLFSFDGNVIFANFHAARVFAQRINDKRDLTAAPDLTARAGQVNAMGLIDEILHYVISLYRTQKAPRLYQDLEATLQEKLGKGKLKALLRSFTRDFPPIVVYQGKMTIDEYLAEETDGVPNRFSSFEEILMLWVTNQNLACSPYRELFDDRALAEKTLYPLFMTTLQEFFESQPVFGPDNQNLVDMLRSPAIAVPDSLHGQLEYIRSRWGDLLGHYLLKLLGSLNLFAEEEQLRGMGPGPLRIPVYARGGELEPERFSPDADWMPRLVMMAKNIYVWLDQLGKRYRRPITRLDQVPDEELDRLAEWGFTGLWLIGLWERSRASARIKQACGNPEAIASAYSLKEYRIAADLGGEEALQDLRVRCQQRGIRLASDMVPNHMAVDSTWVIEHPDWFVSLPFSPFPSYTFNGMNLSEDGRGEIYIEDHYYDRSDAAVVFKYVERSKERTYYMYHGNDGTSMPWNDTAQLNYLDPNVREAVIRTILDVARRFPIIRFDAAMTLAKRHYQRLWFPLPGSGCDIPSRSDFSLSQETFNQYMPQEFWREVVDRVAAEAPDTLLLAEAFWLMEGYFVRTLGMHRVYNSAFMNLLRDEENAKYRQVMKNTLEFDPEILKRFVNFMNNPDEQTAAMQFGKGDKYFGICTLMATMPGLPMFGHGQIEGFTEKYGMEYKRAYWDEQSDQGLMDRHAWQIFPLLKKRSLFANVERFYLYDFYDSEGMVDENVFAYSNRAGEERSLVVYHNRFGDTAGWVRTSASFMDKQKGIVQQVDLRTGLDLPGGRHTFVIFRDALSGLQYIRNCGEVARQGLYVQLDAYRAHVFLDFQIVEEDEKGSWQQVHDALNGRGIADMKALQWQLPLRPVLKPLGEILNGSYFHYLVEQRPRVYTEIVPEPFLNEAVHKLENLIRGAAELLGRELDCTKPCAEFRSKLMALFYVEWLDALRPDLALPELRELSSHLRLHTSPYTWLAAIGWLFMEGLRSALSMDVERFGSLLDEWRVFPLIEETLQKAGFLKEMDGDIRASLLFMNSIEGWLKKSSRTSPGTSMGSLLMDPKVREFLKVNDYKGKTWFNQERAETAFLWMAFEGAMEVLQRSKPTAKQTQRQLERLSTLIMQFQNTAEACGYELQRFQELLDQ
;
A
#
# COMPACT_ATOMS: atom_id res chain seq x y z
N MET A 1 -9.57 40.80 36.52
CA MET A 1 -8.86 41.65 35.55
C MET A 1 -9.35 43.04 35.80
N GLU A 2 -8.51 44.05 35.78
CA GLU A 2 -8.89 45.43 36.11
C GLU A 2 -8.12 46.34 35.15
N PHE A 3 -8.69 47.44 34.63
CA PHE A 3 -7.94 48.55 34.05
C PHE A 3 -8.91 49.72 33.77
N HIS A 4 -8.34 50.92 33.68
CA HIS A 4 -9.10 52.15 33.52
C HIS A 4 -9.79 52.28 32.17
N VAL A 5 -11.10 52.53 32.20
CA VAL A 5 -11.86 52.96 31.01
C VAL A 5 -12.56 54.29 31.30
N SER A 6 -12.19 55.31 30.53
CA SER A 6 -12.65 56.67 30.67
C SER A 6 -14.17 56.78 30.48
N PHE A 7 -14.78 57.76 31.15
CA PHE A 7 -16.21 58.07 30.99
C PHE A 7 -16.61 58.23 29.53
N LYS A 8 -15.75 58.88 28.74
CA LYS A 8 -15.96 59.08 27.30
C LYS A 8 -15.95 57.76 26.53
N ALA A 9 -15.00 56.87 26.81
CA ALA A 9 -14.90 55.56 26.17
C ALA A 9 -16.11 54.67 26.52
N ARG A 10 -16.52 54.61 27.79
CA ARG A 10 -17.72 53.86 28.21
C ARG A 10 -18.97 54.29 27.44
N LYS A 11 -19.16 55.61 27.30
CA LYS A 11 -20.29 56.17 26.55
C LYS A 11 -20.19 55.94 25.04
N LYS A 12 -18.98 56.02 24.46
CA LYS A 12 -18.73 55.81 23.02
C LYS A 12 -19.03 54.38 22.58
N TYR A 13 -18.54 53.41 23.36
CA TYR A 13 -18.61 51.97 23.02
C TYR A 13 -19.80 51.24 23.66
N GLN A 14 -20.51 51.88 24.59
CA GLN A 14 -21.69 51.32 25.27
C GLN A 14 -21.39 49.97 25.95
N PHE A 15 -20.30 49.94 26.74
CA PHE A 15 -19.94 48.76 27.52
C PHE A 15 -20.99 48.48 28.60
N GLU A 16 -21.21 47.20 28.92
CA GLU A 16 -22.15 46.80 29.96
C GLU A 16 -21.61 47.11 31.36
N ASP A 17 -22.48 47.58 32.26
CA ASP A 17 -22.13 47.92 33.64
C ASP A 17 -21.61 46.71 34.44
N SER A 18 -22.01 45.49 34.07
CA SER A 18 -21.59 44.22 34.69
C SER A 18 -20.10 43.92 34.51
N LEU A 19 -19.43 44.61 33.57
CA LEU A 19 -18.01 44.46 33.28
C LEU A 19 -17.13 45.30 34.22
N PHE A 20 -17.67 46.08 35.17
CA PHE A 20 -16.88 47.00 35.99
C PHE A 20 -16.95 46.67 37.50
N SER A 21 -15.80 46.77 38.19
CA SER A 21 -15.67 46.67 39.65
C SER A 21 -16.24 47.89 40.38
N PHE A 22 -16.33 47.82 41.72
CA PHE A 22 -16.81 48.95 42.54
C PHE A 22 -15.97 50.21 42.36
N ASP A 23 -14.65 50.07 42.20
CA ASP A 23 -13.69 51.16 41.95
C ASP A 23 -13.69 51.64 40.47
N GLY A 24 -14.41 50.94 39.59
CA GLY A 24 -14.60 51.33 38.19
C GLY A 24 -13.66 50.66 37.20
N ASN A 25 -12.85 49.69 37.58
CA ASN A 25 -11.97 48.95 36.66
C ASN A 25 -12.71 47.83 35.92
N VAL A 26 -12.30 47.49 34.68
CA VAL A 26 -12.97 46.42 33.89
C VAL A 26 -12.58 45.01 34.36
N ILE A 27 -13.55 44.23 34.87
CA ILE A 27 -13.43 42.81 35.21
C ILE A 27 -14.00 41.91 34.13
N PHE A 28 -13.10 41.22 33.43
CA PHE A 28 -13.46 40.06 32.62
C PHE A 28 -13.57 38.80 33.50
N ALA A 29 -14.79 38.28 33.64
CA ALA A 29 -15.05 37.01 34.32
C ALA A 29 -14.62 35.79 33.48
N ASN A 30 -14.54 35.94 32.15
CA ASN A 30 -14.14 34.91 31.18
C ASN A 30 -13.63 35.56 29.87
N PHE A 31 -13.01 34.76 28.99
CA PHE A 31 -12.50 35.26 27.70
C PHE A 31 -13.61 35.68 26.73
N HIS A 32 -14.82 35.11 26.86
CA HIS A 32 -15.98 35.59 26.10
C HIS A 32 -16.27 37.07 26.34
N ALA A 33 -16.21 37.54 27.60
CA ALA A 33 -16.37 38.96 27.92
C ALA A 33 -15.30 39.84 27.26
N ALA A 34 -14.05 39.37 27.18
CA ALA A 34 -12.98 40.06 26.46
C ALA A 34 -13.23 40.12 24.94
N ARG A 35 -13.77 39.04 24.33
CA ARG A 35 -14.19 39.02 22.92
C ARG A 35 -15.33 40.01 22.66
N VAL A 36 -16.35 40.07 23.53
CA VAL A 36 -17.45 41.05 23.44
C VAL A 36 -16.93 42.48 23.54
N PHE A 37 -16.02 42.74 24.49
CA PHE A 37 -15.42 44.07 24.67
C PHE A 37 -14.61 44.51 23.45
N ALA A 38 -13.77 43.62 22.91
CA ALA A 38 -13.02 43.88 21.69
C ALA A 38 -13.95 44.14 20.48
N GLN A 39 -15.03 43.35 20.34
CA GLN A 39 -16.00 43.54 19.27
C GLN A 39 -16.69 44.91 19.35
N ARG A 40 -17.14 45.35 20.53
CA ARG A 40 -17.77 46.67 20.71
C ARG A 40 -16.86 47.83 20.30
N ILE A 41 -15.55 47.68 20.48
CA ILE A 41 -14.55 48.64 20.00
C ILE A 41 -14.48 48.58 18.47
N ASN A 42 -14.34 47.39 17.91
CA ASN A 42 -14.21 47.16 16.47
C ASN A 42 -15.44 47.64 15.68
N ASP A 43 -16.66 47.45 16.19
CA ASP A 43 -17.91 47.92 15.58
C ASP A 43 -17.99 49.44 15.37
N LYS A 44 -17.18 50.20 16.13
CA LYS A 44 -17.15 51.68 16.11
C LYS A 44 -15.86 52.24 15.51
N ARG A 45 -14.84 51.41 15.26
CA ARG A 45 -13.59 51.80 14.59
C ARG A 45 -13.74 51.64 13.08
N ASP A 46 -13.11 52.53 12.31
CA ASP A 46 -13.01 52.37 10.86
C ASP A 46 -11.83 51.44 10.51
N LEU A 47 -12.07 50.14 10.62
CA LEU A 47 -11.05 49.11 10.36
C LEU A 47 -10.76 48.93 8.86
N THR A 48 -11.62 49.47 7.99
CA THR A 48 -11.38 49.52 6.54
C THR A 48 -10.25 50.47 6.17
N ALA A 49 -10.15 51.62 6.85
CA ALA A 49 -9.08 52.59 6.62
C ALA A 49 -7.81 52.29 7.45
N ALA A 50 -7.94 51.62 8.59
CA ALA A 50 -6.83 51.34 9.51
C ALA A 50 -6.94 49.94 10.14
N PRO A 51 -6.64 48.87 9.39
CA PRO A 51 -6.78 47.48 9.87
C PRO A 51 -5.86 47.14 11.05
N ASP A 52 -4.72 47.82 11.17
CA ASP A 52 -3.77 47.65 12.30
C ASP A 52 -4.34 48.10 13.65
N LEU A 53 -5.47 48.84 13.66
CA LEU A 53 -6.18 49.25 14.88
C LEU A 53 -7.22 48.21 15.33
N THR A 54 -7.23 47.00 14.78
CA THR A 54 -8.15 45.95 15.22
C THR A 54 -7.89 45.58 16.67
N ALA A 55 -8.89 45.74 17.53
CA ALA A 55 -8.84 45.29 18.91
C ALA A 55 -8.91 43.76 18.96
N ARG A 56 -7.92 43.13 19.59
CA ARG A 56 -7.86 41.67 19.79
C ARG A 56 -8.22 41.29 21.22
N ALA A 57 -8.93 40.18 21.38
CA ALA A 57 -9.39 39.75 22.70
C ALA A 57 -8.21 39.35 23.60
N GLY A 58 -7.17 38.72 23.03
CA GLY A 58 -5.93 38.38 23.73
C GLY A 58 -5.25 39.60 24.34
N GLN A 59 -5.12 40.68 23.57
CA GLN A 59 -4.50 41.94 24.02
C GLN A 59 -5.33 42.63 25.10
N VAL A 60 -6.64 42.73 24.92
CA VAL A 60 -7.56 43.31 25.91
C VAL A 60 -7.54 42.53 27.23
N ASN A 61 -7.55 41.20 27.15
CA ASN A 61 -7.44 40.31 28.31
C ASN A 61 -6.10 40.49 29.03
N ALA A 62 -5.00 40.53 28.27
CA ALA A 62 -3.65 40.68 28.81
C ALA A 62 -3.46 42.01 29.54
N MET A 63 -3.97 43.11 28.98
CA MET A 63 -3.94 44.42 29.66
C MET A 63 -4.63 44.35 31.02
N GLY A 64 -5.84 43.80 31.07
CA GLY A 64 -6.58 43.70 32.32
C GLY A 64 -5.98 42.71 33.33
N LEU A 65 -5.28 41.67 32.85
CA LEU A 65 -4.58 40.72 33.72
C LEU A 65 -3.28 41.29 34.26
N ILE A 66 -2.50 42.02 33.44
CA ILE A 66 -1.28 42.69 33.88
C ILE A 66 -1.62 43.66 35.02
N ASP A 67 -2.61 44.52 34.81
CA ASP A 67 -3.05 45.48 35.82
C ASP A 67 -3.53 44.82 37.13
N GLU A 68 -4.32 43.73 37.06
CA GLU A 68 -4.73 42.95 38.25
C GLU A 68 -3.51 42.34 38.99
N ILE A 69 -2.52 41.83 38.26
CA ILE A 69 -1.26 41.33 38.83
C ILE A 69 -0.49 42.47 39.49
N LEU A 70 -0.45 43.66 38.88
CA LEU A 70 0.24 44.83 39.42
C LEU A 70 -0.43 45.33 40.71
N HIS A 71 -1.76 45.42 40.78
CA HIS A 71 -2.50 45.69 42.01
C HIS A 71 -2.21 44.65 43.10
N TYR A 72 -2.17 43.37 42.74
CA TYR A 72 -1.80 42.32 43.67
C TYR A 72 -0.37 42.46 44.18
N VAL A 73 0.59 42.85 43.33
CA VAL A 73 1.97 43.16 43.73
C VAL A 73 2.02 44.34 44.72
N ILE A 74 1.23 45.40 44.50
CA ILE A 74 1.12 46.54 45.44
C ILE A 74 0.55 46.08 46.79
N SER A 75 -0.48 45.23 46.76
CA SER A 75 -1.07 44.65 47.97
C SER A 75 -0.07 43.77 48.75
N LEU A 76 0.71 42.93 48.07
CA LEU A 76 1.78 42.14 48.68
C LEU A 76 2.86 43.04 49.27
N TYR A 77 3.25 44.11 48.58
CA TYR A 77 4.23 45.08 49.08
C TYR A 77 3.75 45.77 50.36
N ARG A 78 2.50 46.27 50.35
CA ARG A 78 1.86 46.90 51.51
C ARG A 78 1.79 45.95 52.70
N THR A 79 1.39 44.70 52.48
CA THR A 79 1.25 43.73 53.57
C THR A 79 2.58 43.21 54.12
N GLN A 80 3.60 43.03 53.28
CA GLN A 80 4.87 42.42 53.69
C GLN A 80 5.96 43.42 54.09
N LYS A 81 5.99 44.62 53.49
CA LYS A 81 7.10 45.58 53.63
C LYS A 81 6.67 46.93 54.18
N ALA A 82 5.51 47.45 53.76
CA ALA A 82 5.07 48.81 54.13
C ALA A 82 3.58 48.89 54.54
N PRO A 83 3.20 48.43 55.75
CA PRO A 83 1.79 48.43 56.18
C PRO A 83 1.14 49.82 56.32
N ARG A 84 1.96 50.88 56.48
CA ARG A 84 1.52 52.28 56.59
C ARG A 84 1.63 53.08 55.29
N LEU A 85 1.82 52.38 54.16
CA LEU A 85 2.13 52.96 52.86
C LEU A 85 1.23 54.14 52.49
N TYR A 86 -0.10 53.96 52.55
CA TYR A 86 -1.02 55.02 52.11
C TYR A 86 -1.09 56.21 53.06
N GLN A 87 -0.94 56.00 54.38
CA GLN A 87 -0.94 57.10 55.34
C GLN A 87 0.32 57.96 55.18
N ASP A 88 1.46 57.33 54.94
CA ASP A 88 2.74 58.01 54.76
C ASP A 88 2.81 58.71 53.39
N LEU A 89 2.22 58.08 52.36
CA LEU A 89 2.04 58.68 51.03
C LEU A 89 1.08 59.89 51.09
N GLU A 90 -0.05 59.78 51.78
CA GLU A 90 -1.00 60.90 51.96
C GLU A 90 -0.31 62.10 52.62
N ALA A 91 0.44 61.87 53.70
CA ALA A 91 1.17 62.94 54.40
C ALA A 91 2.17 63.64 53.46
N THR A 92 2.96 62.87 52.72
CA THR A 92 3.96 63.39 51.76
C THR A 92 3.30 64.19 50.63
N LEU A 93 2.20 63.66 50.06
CA LEU A 93 1.46 64.34 48.99
C LEU A 93 0.80 65.63 49.49
N GLN A 94 0.26 65.64 50.71
CA GLN A 94 -0.33 66.84 51.30
C GLN A 94 0.71 67.92 51.59
N GLU A 95 1.91 67.53 52.02
CA GLU A 95 3.03 68.44 52.26
C GLU A 95 3.52 69.10 50.96
N LYS A 96 3.77 68.31 49.90
CA LYS A 96 4.34 68.82 48.65
C LYS A 96 3.34 69.49 47.71
N LEU A 97 2.09 68.99 47.62
CA LEU A 97 1.09 69.50 46.66
C LEU A 97 0.05 70.43 47.29
N GLY A 98 -0.15 70.35 48.61
CA GLY A 98 -1.17 71.08 49.35
C GLY A 98 -2.57 70.44 49.25
N LYS A 99 -3.27 70.36 50.39
CA LYS A 99 -4.58 69.68 50.55
C LYS A 99 -5.64 70.07 49.51
N GLY A 100 -5.77 71.36 49.21
CA GLY A 100 -6.80 71.86 48.27
C GLY A 100 -6.55 71.43 46.82
N LYS A 101 -5.29 71.44 46.37
CA LYS A 101 -4.92 71.04 45.00
C LYS A 101 -4.94 69.53 44.83
N LEU A 102 -4.54 68.77 45.86
CA LEU A 102 -4.67 67.32 45.90
C LEU A 102 -6.14 66.88 45.79
N LYS A 103 -7.06 67.53 46.53
CA LYS A 103 -8.50 67.26 46.41
C LYS A 103 -9.04 67.57 45.00
N ALA A 104 -8.55 68.63 44.36
CA ALA A 104 -8.94 68.97 42.99
C ALA A 104 -8.47 67.93 41.95
N LEU A 105 -7.25 67.38 42.11
CA LEU A 105 -6.74 66.28 41.29
C LEU A 105 -7.62 65.03 41.45
N LEU A 106 -7.88 64.60 42.69
CA LEU A 106 -8.73 63.43 42.97
C LEU A 106 -10.13 63.58 42.35
N ARG A 107 -10.77 64.74 42.51
CA ARG A 107 -12.07 65.02 41.87
C ARG A 107 -12.01 64.96 40.34
N SER A 108 -10.93 65.46 39.73
CA SER A 108 -10.76 65.42 38.28
C SER A 108 -10.54 63.99 37.78
N PHE A 109 -9.75 63.20 38.50
CA PHE A 109 -9.54 61.78 38.21
C PHE A 109 -10.85 61.00 38.30
N THR A 110 -11.56 61.06 39.42
CA THR A 110 -12.85 60.36 39.63
C THR A 110 -13.94 60.84 38.65
N ARG A 111 -13.83 62.04 38.08
CA ARG A 111 -14.75 62.48 37.02
C ARG A 111 -14.43 61.82 35.68
N ASP A 112 -13.15 61.78 35.32
CA ASP A 112 -12.70 61.30 34.02
C ASP A 112 -12.68 59.75 33.98
N PHE A 113 -12.45 59.11 35.12
CA PHE A 113 -12.47 57.67 35.40
C PHE A 113 -13.39 57.35 36.60
N PRO A 114 -14.71 57.42 36.44
CA PRO A 114 -15.64 57.25 37.56
C PRO A 114 -15.81 55.78 37.99
N PRO A 115 -15.80 55.52 39.30
CA PRO A 115 -16.33 54.29 39.90
C PRO A 115 -17.78 54.04 39.47
N ILE A 116 -18.24 52.79 39.48
CA ILE A 116 -19.57 52.43 38.95
C ILE A 116 -20.71 53.21 39.64
N VAL A 117 -20.62 53.41 40.97
CA VAL A 117 -21.64 54.13 41.76
C VAL A 117 -21.72 55.62 41.41
N VAL A 118 -20.58 56.22 41.03
CA VAL A 118 -20.50 57.61 40.57
C VAL A 118 -20.97 57.71 39.12
N TYR A 119 -20.60 56.74 38.27
CA TYR A 119 -21.02 56.67 36.86
C TYR A 119 -22.55 56.57 36.72
N GLN A 120 -23.19 55.75 37.56
CA GLN A 120 -24.64 55.58 37.60
C GLN A 120 -25.39 56.76 38.25
N GLY A 121 -24.68 57.76 38.77
CA GLY A 121 -25.26 58.90 39.47
C GLY A 121 -25.90 58.56 40.82
N LYS A 122 -25.57 57.39 41.41
CA LYS A 122 -26.06 56.97 42.73
C LYS A 122 -25.37 57.72 43.88
N MET A 123 -24.16 58.21 43.64
CA MET A 123 -23.33 58.93 44.59
C MET A 123 -22.59 60.07 43.89
N THR A 124 -22.41 61.19 44.56
CA THR A 124 -21.57 62.29 44.05
C THR A 124 -20.07 61.97 44.23
N ILE A 125 -19.20 62.61 43.44
CA ILE A 125 -17.75 62.43 43.54
C ILE A 125 -17.23 62.75 44.97
N ASP A 126 -17.80 63.76 45.62
CA ASP A 126 -17.37 64.17 46.96
C ASP A 126 -17.81 63.21 48.06
N GLU A 127 -19.00 62.62 47.92
CA GLU A 127 -19.49 61.56 48.80
C GLU A 127 -18.60 60.31 48.66
N TYR A 128 -18.30 59.90 47.42
CA TYR A 128 -17.42 58.76 47.15
C TYR A 128 -16.04 58.93 47.78
N LEU A 129 -15.37 60.06 47.57
CA LEU A 129 -14.03 60.30 48.11
C LEU A 129 -13.98 60.42 49.65
N ALA A 130 -15.12 60.63 50.31
CA ALA A 130 -15.23 60.71 51.76
C ALA A 130 -15.52 59.36 52.42
N GLU A 131 -15.97 58.36 51.66
CA GLU A 131 -16.28 57.01 52.12
C GLU A 131 -15.06 56.06 52.08
N GLU A 132 -15.29 54.82 52.51
CA GLU A 132 -14.34 53.71 52.46
C GLU A 132 -15.00 52.50 51.79
N THR A 133 -14.21 51.76 51.01
CA THR A 133 -14.61 50.51 50.36
C THR A 133 -13.69 49.42 50.88
N ASP A 134 -14.25 48.29 51.33
CA ASP A 134 -13.50 47.15 51.91
C ASP A 134 -12.49 47.53 53.02
N GLY A 135 -12.83 48.54 53.82
CA GLY A 135 -12.00 49.03 54.93
C GLY A 135 -10.82 49.91 54.50
N VAL A 136 -10.76 50.32 53.23
CA VAL A 136 -9.77 51.27 52.69
C VAL A 136 -10.48 52.57 52.30
N PRO A 137 -10.05 53.73 52.82
CA PRO A 137 -10.58 55.03 52.38
C PRO A 137 -10.46 55.19 50.86
N ASN A 138 -11.55 55.57 50.19
CA ASN A 138 -11.61 55.65 48.71
C ASN A 138 -10.59 56.63 48.11
N ARG A 139 -10.13 57.60 48.90
CA ARG A 139 -9.02 58.50 48.53
C ARG A 139 -7.66 57.79 48.40
N PHE A 140 -7.42 56.72 49.17
CA PHE A 140 -6.22 55.91 49.06
C PHE A 140 -6.27 55.00 47.84
N SER A 141 -7.41 54.37 47.58
CA SER A 141 -7.63 53.63 46.33
C SER A 141 -7.37 54.55 45.13
N SER A 142 -7.88 55.79 45.17
CA SER A 142 -7.63 56.77 44.12
C SER A 142 -6.14 57.13 43.92
N PHE A 143 -5.29 57.06 44.95
CA PHE A 143 -3.83 57.28 44.76
C PHE A 143 -3.19 56.12 43.99
N GLU A 144 -3.58 54.89 44.33
CA GLU A 144 -3.13 53.70 43.63
C GLU A 144 -3.61 53.68 42.18
N GLU A 145 -4.89 53.98 41.94
CA GLU A 145 -5.44 54.03 40.59
C GLU A 145 -4.80 55.11 39.70
N ILE A 146 -4.42 56.27 40.26
CA ILE A 146 -3.67 57.31 39.54
C ILE A 146 -2.26 56.80 39.15
N LEU A 147 -1.59 56.04 40.03
CA LEU A 147 -0.32 55.38 39.72
C LEU A 147 -0.49 54.34 38.60
N MET A 148 -1.54 53.51 38.68
CA MET A 148 -1.82 52.48 37.68
C MET A 148 -2.20 53.04 36.32
N LEU A 149 -2.98 54.13 36.29
CA LEU A 149 -3.25 54.91 35.08
C LEU A 149 -1.95 55.41 34.44
N TRP A 150 -1.02 55.93 35.25
CA TRP A 150 0.27 56.39 34.75
C TRP A 150 1.13 55.24 34.22
N VAL A 151 1.26 54.13 34.97
CA VAL A 151 2.02 52.94 34.55
C VAL A 151 1.48 52.40 33.20
N THR A 152 0.15 52.34 33.05
CA THR A 152 -0.50 51.91 31.80
C THR A 152 -0.20 52.86 30.63
N ASN A 153 -0.21 54.18 30.85
CA ASN A 153 0.14 55.17 29.81
C ASN A 153 1.65 55.16 29.45
N GLN A 154 2.52 54.69 30.33
CA GLN A 154 3.95 54.49 30.02
C GLN A 154 4.24 53.18 29.27
N ASN A 155 3.28 52.26 29.17
CA ASN A 155 3.44 50.99 28.48
C ASN A 155 3.16 51.15 26.98
N LEU A 156 4.20 51.05 26.15
CA LEU A 156 4.10 51.24 24.70
C LEU A 156 3.17 50.22 24.04
N ALA A 157 3.13 48.97 24.54
CA ALA A 157 2.26 47.92 24.04
C ALA A 157 0.75 48.22 24.25
N CYS A 158 0.39 49.09 25.20
CA CYS A 158 -0.98 49.52 25.43
C CYS A 158 -1.42 50.66 24.50
N SER A 159 -0.50 51.29 23.75
CA SER A 159 -0.78 52.47 22.93
C SER A 159 -1.96 52.35 21.93
N PRO A 160 -2.27 51.19 21.31
CA PRO A 160 -3.44 51.04 20.43
C PRO A 160 -4.79 51.22 21.15
N TYR A 161 -4.78 51.15 22.48
CA TYR A 161 -5.95 51.25 23.36
C TYR A 161 -5.97 52.55 24.17
N ARG A 162 -5.07 53.51 23.88
CA ARG A 162 -4.90 54.75 24.64
C ARG A 162 -6.18 55.56 24.84
N GLU A 163 -7.13 55.48 23.92
CA GLU A 163 -8.44 56.15 24.05
C GLU A 163 -9.26 55.67 25.27
N LEU A 164 -8.96 54.48 25.81
CA LEU A 164 -9.59 53.95 27.01
C LEU A 164 -9.06 54.64 28.27
N PHE A 165 -7.77 55.00 28.33
CA PHE A 165 -7.09 55.48 29.54
C PHE A 165 -6.26 56.76 29.33
N ASP A 166 -6.66 57.63 28.40
CA ASP A 166 -5.91 58.86 28.08
C ASP A 166 -5.86 59.85 29.27
N ASP A 167 -4.65 60.12 29.76
CA ASP A 167 -4.38 60.98 30.92
C ASP A 167 -3.98 62.41 30.56
N ARG A 168 -3.89 62.77 29.26
CA ARG A 168 -3.45 64.12 28.82
C ARG A 168 -4.29 65.25 29.40
N ALA A 169 -5.61 65.04 29.51
CA ALA A 169 -6.50 66.02 30.10
C ALA A 169 -6.23 66.24 31.60
N LEU A 170 -5.79 65.21 32.32
CA LEU A 170 -5.37 65.33 33.72
C LEU A 170 -4.02 66.05 33.80
N ALA A 171 -3.06 65.69 32.95
CA ALA A 171 -1.75 66.31 32.89
C ALA A 171 -1.79 67.83 32.61
N GLU A 172 -2.68 68.27 31.71
CA GLU A 172 -2.82 69.68 31.33
C GLU A 172 -3.59 70.52 32.36
N LYS A 173 -4.57 69.92 33.06
CA LYS A 173 -5.55 70.66 33.88
C LYS A 173 -5.31 70.57 35.38
N THR A 174 -4.40 69.70 35.82
CA THR A 174 -4.18 69.41 37.25
C THR A 174 -2.69 69.29 37.57
N LEU A 175 -2.35 69.05 38.84
CA LEU A 175 -0.98 68.78 39.28
C LEU A 175 -0.53 67.32 39.05
N TYR A 176 -1.16 66.59 38.14
CA TYR A 176 -0.84 65.19 37.85
C TYR A 176 0.67 64.93 37.57
N PRO A 177 1.41 65.75 36.79
CA PRO A 177 2.84 65.54 36.60
C PRO A 177 3.66 65.68 37.90
N LEU A 178 3.34 66.69 38.72
CA LEU A 178 4.00 66.91 40.01
C LEU A 178 3.65 65.83 41.04
N PHE A 179 2.42 65.31 40.98
CA PHE A 179 1.99 64.15 41.78
C PHE A 179 2.85 62.92 41.44
N MET A 180 3.08 62.65 40.16
CA MET A 180 3.90 61.50 39.74
C MET A 180 5.37 61.66 40.11
N THR A 181 5.97 62.84 39.95
CA THR A 181 7.35 63.09 40.41
C THR A 181 7.47 62.89 41.93
N THR A 182 6.49 63.40 42.70
CA THR A 182 6.46 63.23 44.16
C THR A 182 6.33 61.75 44.56
N LEU A 183 5.53 60.98 43.83
CA LEU A 183 5.33 59.56 44.08
C LEU A 183 6.61 58.75 43.77
N GLN A 184 7.31 59.04 42.68
CA GLN A 184 8.60 58.41 42.35
C GLN A 184 9.65 58.68 43.43
N GLU A 185 9.85 59.95 43.82
CA GLU A 185 10.77 60.34 44.91
C GLU A 185 10.39 59.67 46.25
N PHE A 186 9.10 59.51 46.53
CA PHE A 186 8.65 58.82 47.73
C PHE A 186 9.09 57.35 47.72
N PHE A 187 8.85 56.61 46.64
CA PHE A 187 9.20 55.18 46.55
C PHE A 187 10.71 54.90 46.48
N GLU A 188 11.55 55.86 46.08
CA GLU A 188 13.01 55.76 46.21
C GLU A 188 13.47 55.64 47.67
N SER A 189 12.71 56.23 48.60
CA SER A 189 13.00 56.21 50.05
C SER A 189 12.38 55.02 50.80
N GLN A 190 11.57 54.19 50.12
CA GLN A 190 10.85 53.05 50.71
C GLN A 190 11.62 51.73 50.56
N PRO A 191 11.28 50.66 51.32
CA PRO A 191 11.91 49.35 51.17
C PRO A 191 11.76 48.78 49.76
N VAL A 192 12.78 48.07 49.27
CA VAL A 192 12.75 47.36 47.99
C VAL A 192 11.89 46.08 48.05
N PHE A 193 11.41 45.62 46.89
CA PHE A 193 10.50 44.48 46.75
C PHE A 193 10.77 43.65 45.48
N GLY A 194 10.22 42.44 45.45
CA GLY A 194 10.32 41.53 44.31
C GLY A 194 11.65 40.75 44.20
N PRO A 195 11.77 39.88 43.20
CA PRO A 195 12.90 38.96 43.03
C PRO A 195 14.23 39.69 42.75
N ASP A 196 14.17 40.86 42.10
CA ASP A 196 15.34 41.66 41.72
C ASP A 196 15.62 42.81 42.72
N ASN A 197 14.93 42.87 43.87
CA ASN A 197 15.09 43.90 44.91
C ASN A 197 15.06 45.34 44.38
N GLN A 198 13.99 45.71 43.67
CA GLN A 198 13.81 47.04 43.09
C GLN A 198 12.84 47.89 43.93
N ASN A 199 12.80 49.22 43.71
CA ASN A 199 11.69 50.01 44.25
C ASN A 199 10.38 49.61 43.55
N LEU A 200 9.25 49.87 44.21
CA LEU A 200 7.94 49.38 43.74
C LEU A 200 7.60 49.90 42.33
N VAL A 201 7.85 51.19 42.04
CA VAL A 201 7.50 51.79 40.74
C VAL A 201 8.32 51.18 39.60
N ASP A 202 9.61 50.95 39.80
CA ASP A 202 10.47 50.29 38.81
C ASP A 202 10.08 48.82 38.61
N MET A 203 9.73 48.12 39.70
CA MET A 203 9.20 46.77 39.61
C MET A 203 7.93 46.72 38.75
N LEU A 204 6.94 47.58 39.01
CA LEU A 204 5.68 47.62 38.25
C LEU A 204 5.90 47.91 36.76
N ARG A 205 6.95 48.66 36.41
CA ARG A 205 7.31 49.00 35.02
C ARG A 205 8.22 47.97 34.35
N SER A 206 8.87 47.10 35.11
CA SER A 206 9.88 46.17 34.59
C SER A 206 9.38 45.27 33.45
N PRO A 207 8.13 44.77 33.41
CA PRO A 207 7.66 44.02 32.24
C PRO A 207 7.60 44.89 30.98
N ALA A 208 7.04 46.11 31.11
CA ALA A 208 6.90 47.05 30.00
C ALA A 208 8.25 47.61 29.51
N ILE A 209 9.27 47.67 30.36
CA ILE A 209 10.63 48.09 29.96
C ILE A 209 11.37 46.94 29.27
N ALA A 210 11.25 45.71 29.79
CA ALA A 210 11.93 44.55 29.23
C ALA A 210 11.35 44.13 27.87
N VAL A 211 10.03 44.25 27.71
CA VAL A 211 9.32 43.91 26.47
C VAL A 211 8.33 45.03 26.10
N PRO A 212 8.80 46.12 25.48
CA PRO A 212 8.00 47.33 25.28
C PRO A 212 6.87 47.18 24.26
N ASP A 213 7.06 46.32 23.25
CA ASP A 213 6.16 46.25 22.09
C ASP A 213 5.18 45.06 22.11
N SER A 214 5.18 44.23 23.16
CA SER A 214 4.38 42.99 23.19
C SER A 214 3.79 42.68 24.57
N LEU A 215 2.45 42.73 24.67
CA LEU A 215 1.72 42.27 25.86
C LEU A 215 1.90 40.76 26.12
N HIS A 216 1.99 39.95 25.07
CA HIS A 216 2.30 38.53 25.18
C HIS A 216 3.66 38.30 25.85
N GLY A 217 4.70 38.99 25.38
CA GLY A 217 6.04 38.88 25.98
C GLY A 217 6.13 39.49 27.39
N GLN A 218 5.30 40.48 27.72
CA GLN A 218 5.17 40.98 29.10
C GLN A 218 4.59 39.92 30.05
N LEU A 219 3.57 39.16 29.63
CA LEU A 219 3.04 38.05 30.42
C LEU A 219 4.07 36.93 30.60
N GLU A 220 4.85 36.59 29.57
CA GLU A 220 5.96 35.63 29.70
C GLU A 220 7.06 36.10 30.64
N TYR A 221 7.38 37.41 30.62
CA TYR A 221 8.29 38.01 31.59
C TYR A 221 7.76 37.85 33.02
N ILE A 222 6.49 38.18 33.26
CA ILE A 222 5.84 38.03 34.57
C ILE A 222 5.82 36.56 35.00
N ARG A 223 5.49 35.61 34.11
CA ARG A 223 5.48 34.17 34.40
C ARG A 223 6.85 33.67 34.86
N SER A 224 7.90 34.05 34.14
CA SER A 224 9.26 33.56 34.37
C SER A 224 9.95 34.21 35.56
N ARG A 225 9.70 35.52 35.80
CA ARG A 225 10.38 36.29 36.86
C ARG A 225 9.57 36.41 38.13
N TRP A 226 8.25 36.53 38.05
CA TRP A 226 7.37 36.75 39.21
C TRP A 226 6.57 35.52 39.60
N GLY A 227 6.81 34.35 38.97
CA GLY A 227 6.02 33.13 39.17
C GLY A 227 5.76 32.77 40.64
N ASP A 228 6.77 32.88 41.50
CA ASP A 228 6.67 32.58 42.95
C ASP A 228 5.75 33.55 43.72
N LEU A 229 5.53 34.76 43.19
CA LEU A 229 4.66 35.77 43.78
C LEU A 229 3.19 35.57 43.40
N LEU A 230 2.90 35.03 42.21
CA LEU A 230 1.59 35.09 41.57
C LEU A 230 0.50 34.23 42.24
N GLY A 231 0.86 33.15 42.94
CA GLY A 231 -0.12 32.24 43.56
C GLY A 231 -1.20 31.81 42.56
N HIS A 232 -2.47 32.13 42.84
CA HIS A 232 -3.61 31.79 41.99
C HIS A 232 -3.64 32.52 40.62
N TYR A 233 -2.90 33.63 40.47
CA TYR A 233 -2.81 34.36 39.19
C TYR A 233 -2.00 33.62 38.12
N LEU A 234 -1.15 32.67 38.50
CA LEU A 234 -0.35 31.91 37.55
C LEU A 234 -1.24 31.12 36.58
N LEU A 235 -2.31 30.48 37.06
CA LEU A 235 -3.25 29.75 36.20
C LEU A 235 -4.01 30.68 35.23
N LYS A 236 -4.43 31.86 35.71
CA LYS A 236 -5.06 32.89 34.86
C LYS A 236 -4.09 33.37 33.77
N LEU A 237 -2.82 33.57 34.11
CA LEU A 237 -1.77 33.96 33.17
C LEU A 237 -1.56 32.91 32.08
N LEU A 238 -1.44 31.64 32.46
CA LEU A 238 -1.31 30.54 31.51
C LEU A 238 -2.51 30.46 30.55
N GLY A 239 -3.73 30.71 31.06
CA GLY A 239 -4.92 30.83 30.21
C GLY A 239 -4.86 32.01 29.22
N SER A 240 -4.36 33.17 29.64
CA SER A 240 -4.18 34.33 28.75
C SER A 240 -3.14 34.07 27.65
N LEU A 241 -2.08 33.32 27.95
CA LEU A 241 -1.10 32.91 26.95
C LEU A 241 -1.70 31.94 25.91
N ASN A 242 -2.60 31.04 26.34
CA ASN A 242 -3.34 30.19 25.40
C ASN A 242 -4.18 31.00 24.41
N LEU A 243 -4.85 32.05 24.87
CA LEU A 243 -5.66 32.92 24.01
C LEU A 243 -4.80 33.65 22.96
N PHE A 244 -3.60 34.09 23.32
CA PHE A 244 -2.66 34.64 22.34
C PHE A 244 -2.19 33.61 21.32
N ALA A 245 -1.81 32.41 21.79
CA ALA A 245 -1.40 31.33 20.90
C ALA A 245 -2.51 30.96 19.89
N GLU A 246 -3.78 30.99 20.33
CA GLU A 246 -4.95 30.79 19.47
C GLU A 246 -5.11 31.88 18.40
N GLU A 247 -4.91 33.16 18.75
CA GLU A 247 -5.03 34.31 17.84
C GLU A 247 -3.84 34.46 16.87
N GLU A 248 -2.63 34.06 17.29
CA GLU A 248 -1.39 34.21 16.51
C GLU A 248 -1.11 33.03 15.57
N GLN A 249 -1.83 31.92 15.72
CA GLN A 249 -1.62 30.73 14.90
C GLN A 249 -1.94 31.01 13.42
N LEU A 250 -0.91 31.06 12.57
CA LEU A 250 -1.03 31.15 11.11
C LEU A 250 -1.67 29.87 10.56
N ARG A 251 -2.97 29.93 10.27
CA ARG A 251 -3.76 28.81 9.75
C ARG A 251 -3.66 28.75 8.22
N GLY A 252 -2.63 28.07 7.72
CA GLY A 252 -2.49 27.78 6.30
C GLY A 252 -3.52 26.75 5.79
N MET A 253 -3.77 26.76 4.47
CA MET A 253 -4.51 25.70 3.79
C MET A 253 -3.54 24.60 3.34
N GLY A 254 -3.26 23.62 4.19
CA GLY A 254 -2.48 22.45 3.78
C GLY A 254 -2.12 21.51 4.94
N PRO A 255 -2.00 20.19 4.67
CA PRO A 255 -1.52 19.25 5.67
C PRO A 255 -0.07 19.59 6.04
N GLY A 256 0.23 19.56 7.35
CA GLY A 256 1.59 19.77 7.85
C GLY A 256 2.58 18.70 7.36
N PRO A 257 3.90 18.97 7.41
CA PRO A 257 4.90 18.03 6.91
C PRO A 257 4.87 16.69 7.63
N LEU A 258 4.94 15.59 6.87
CA LEU A 258 5.10 14.22 7.39
C LEU A 258 6.36 14.13 8.24
N ARG A 259 6.20 13.81 9.53
CA ARG A 259 7.30 13.51 10.44
C ARG A 259 7.51 11.99 10.44
N ILE A 260 8.76 11.55 10.58
CA ILE A 260 9.11 10.12 10.69
C ILE A 260 8.85 9.66 12.14
N PRO A 261 8.20 8.50 12.37
CA PRO A 261 8.01 7.98 13.72
C PRO A 261 9.35 7.79 14.41
N VAL A 262 9.58 8.55 15.48
CA VAL A 262 10.70 8.34 16.40
C VAL A 262 10.14 7.70 17.65
N TYR A 263 10.35 6.39 17.80
CA TYR A 263 10.03 5.68 19.04
C TYR A 263 11.01 6.17 20.11
N ALA A 264 10.60 7.16 20.90
CA ALA A 264 11.45 7.72 21.96
C ALA A 264 11.69 6.64 23.03
N ARG A 265 12.96 6.30 23.29
CA ARG A 265 13.38 5.38 24.37
C ARG A 265 13.12 5.93 25.80
N GLY A 266 12.33 7.01 25.98
CA GLY A 266 12.32 7.77 27.24
C GLY A 266 11.05 8.55 27.61
N GLY A 267 9.91 8.34 26.97
CA GLY A 267 8.60 8.71 27.52
C GLY A 267 8.00 7.51 28.26
N GLU A 268 7.16 7.72 29.29
CA GLU A 268 6.50 6.69 30.12
C GLU A 268 6.42 5.32 29.43
N LEU A 269 7.02 4.28 30.03
CA LEU A 269 7.06 2.91 29.49
C LEU A 269 5.64 2.42 29.17
N GLU A 270 5.18 2.67 27.95
CA GLU A 270 3.85 2.30 27.54
C GLU A 270 3.75 0.77 27.52
N PRO A 271 2.72 0.20 28.18
CA PRO A 271 2.60 -1.25 28.31
C PRO A 271 2.29 -1.89 26.95
N GLU A 272 2.96 -3.00 26.67
CA GLU A 272 2.64 -3.86 25.53
C GLU A 272 1.36 -4.66 25.81
N ARG A 273 0.31 -4.42 25.02
CA ARG A 273 -1.05 -4.98 25.16
C ARG A 273 -1.69 -5.26 23.79
N PHE A 274 -0.98 -5.98 22.93
CA PHE A 274 -1.51 -6.43 21.65
C PHE A 274 -2.77 -7.28 21.82
N SER A 275 -3.74 -7.09 20.94
CA SER A 275 -4.88 -8.01 20.84
C SER A 275 -4.48 -9.28 20.09
N PRO A 276 -5.00 -10.45 20.50
CA PRO A 276 -4.78 -11.69 19.78
C PRO A 276 -5.44 -11.61 18.39
N ASP A 277 -4.71 -12.04 17.36
CA ASP A 277 -5.25 -12.13 16.01
C ASP A 277 -5.91 -13.51 15.81
N ALA A 278 -7.10 -13.55 15.19
CA ALA A 278 -7.64 -14.80 14.66
C ALA A 278 -6.89 -15.23 13.38
N ASP A 279 -6.91 -16.52 13.04
CA ASP A 279 -6.12 -17.10 11.93
C ASP A 279 -6.28 -16.39 10.58
N TRP A 280 -7.47 -15.83 10.32
CA TRP A 280 -7.78 -15.13 9.08
C TRP A 280 -7.26 -13.69 9.05
N MET A 281 -7.07 -13.03 10.21
CA MET A 281 -6.75 -11.60 10.29
C MET A 281 -5.40 -11.25 9.66
N PRO A 282 -4.29 -12.01 9.86
CA PRO A 282 -3.03 -11.73 9.15
C PRO A 282 -3.12 -11.96 7.64
N ARG A 283 -4.05 -12.83 7.21
CA ARG A 283 -4.21 -13.24 5.80
C ARG A 283 -5.23 -12.38 5.05
N LEU A 284 -5.77 -11.35 5.68
CA LEU A 284 -6.77 -10.48 5.08
C LEU A 284 -6.17 -9.67 3.92
N VAL A 285 -6.86 -9.67 2.78
CA VAL A 285 -6.58 -8.83 1.62
C VAL A 285 -7.86 -8.05 1.32
N MET A 286 -7.78 -6.72 1.43
CA MET A 286 -8.97 -5.87 1.45
C MET A 286 -9.13 -5.06 0.16
N MET A 287 -10.34 -5.06 -0.38
CA MET A 287 -10.77 -4.19 -1.48
C MET A 287 -11.70 -3.10 -0.94
N ALA A 288 -11.36 -1.83 -1.15
CA ALA A 288 -12.21 -0.69 -0.80
C ALA A 288 -13.09 -0.28 -1.99
N LYS A 289 -14.40 -0.18 -1.80
CA LYS A 289 -15.35 0.28 -2.83
C LYS A 289 -16.28 1.35 -2.27
N ASN A 290 -16.28 2.53 -2.89
CA ASN A 290 -17.38 3.49 -2.75
C ASN A 290 -18.67 2.90 -3.33
N ILE A 291 -19.66 2.63 -2.48
CA ILE A 291 -20.80 1.77 -2.85
C ILE A 291 -21.65 2.35 -3.97
N TYR A 292 -22.02 3.63 -3.90
CA TYR A 292 -22.90 4.25 -4.91
C TYR A 292 -22.23 4.30 -6.28
N VAL A 293 -20.96 4.72 -6.31
CA VAL A 293 -20.15 4.73 -7.53
C VAL A 293 -19.98 3.33 -8.10
N TRP A 294 -19.71 2.35 -7.23
CA TRP A 294 -19.53 0.96 -7.65
C TRP A 294 -20.81 0.36 -8.24
N LEU A 295 -21.97 0.58 -7.62
CA LEU A 295 -23.26 0.11 -8.13
C LEU A 295 -23.61 0.74 -9.50
N ASP A 296 -23.35 2.04 -9.70
CA ASP A 296 -23.49 2.71 -11.00
C ASP A 296 -22.59 2.08 -12.08
N GLN A 297 -21.31 1.87 -11.77
CA GLN A 297 -20.35 1.24 -12.67
C GLN A 297 -20.75 -0.21 -13.02
N LEU A 298 -21.21 -0.99 -12.03
CA LEU A 298 -21.73 -2.33 -12.26
C LEU A 298 -22.98 -2.28 -13.14
N GLY A 299 -23.87 -1.32 -12.92
CA GLY A 299 -25.07 -1.16 -13.74
C GLY A 299 -24.75 -0.93 -15.22
N LYS A 300 -23.74 -0.09 -15.49
CA LYS A 300 -23.20 0.14 -16.84
C LYS A 300 -22.55 -1.13 -17.42
N ARG A 301 -21.68 -1.80 -16.65
CA ARG A 301 -20.96 -3.01 -17.06
C ARG A 301 -21.90 -4.16 -17.42
N TYR A 302 -22.90 -4.43 -16.59
CA TYR A 302 -23.85 -5.54 -16.77
C TYR A 302 -25.10 -5.13 -17.54
N ARG A 303 -25.18 -3.87 -18.01
CA ARG A 303 -26.29 -3.31 -18.80
C ARG A 303 -27.67 -3.52 -18.16
N ARG A 304 -27.75 -3.40 -16.83
CA ARG A 304 -28.99 -3.49 -16.04
C ARG A 304 -28.94 -2.53 -14.86
N PRO A 305 -30.07 -1.97 -14.38
CA PRO A 305 -30.06 -1.14 -13.17
C PRO A 305 -29.58 -1.94 -11.95
N ILE A 306 -28.53 -1.47 -11.29
CA ILE A 306 -28.02 -2.01 -10.02
C ILE A 306 -27.92 -0.82 -9.06
N THR A 307 -28.78 -0.83 -8.05
CA THR A 307 -28.98 0.31 -7.11
C THR A 307 -28.98 -0.12 -5.65
N ARG A 308 -29.10 -1.43 -5.39
CA ARG A 308 -29.16 -2.02 -4.05
C ARG A 308 -28.07 -3.07 -3.84
N LEU A 309 -27.74 -3.36 -2.58
CA LEU A 309 -26.70 -4.33 -2.20
C LEU A 309 -27.00 -5.76 -2.68
N ASP A 310 -28.27 -6.17 -2.61
CA ASP A 310 -28.77 -7.48 -3.07
C ASP A 310 -28.69 -7.65 -4.59
N GLN A 311 -28.52 -6.57 -5.35
CA GLN A 311 -28.43 -6.60 -6.82
C GLN A 311 -27.01 -6.76 -7.36
N VAL A 312 -25.99 -6.72 -6.50
CA VAL A 312 -24.59 -6.96 -6.88
C VAL A 312 -24.49 -8.35 -7.53
N PRO A 313 -24.04 -8.47 -8.80
CA PRO A 313 -23.99 -9.74 -9.52
C PRO A 313 -23.05 -10.74 -8.85
N ASP A 314 -23.40 -12.02 -8.93
CA ASP A 314 -22.58 -13.10 -8.37
C ASP A 314 -21.24 -13.22 -9.09
N GLU A 315 -21.22 -12.98 -10.40
CA GLU A 315 -20.01 -12.99 -11.23
C GLU A 315 -18.99 -11.93 -10.77
N GLU A 316 -19.46 -10.83 -10.19
CA GLU A 316 -18.58 -9.81 -9.63
C GLU A 316 -17.92 -10.28 -8.33
N LEU A 317 -18.68 -10.97 -7.49
CA LEU A 317 -18.17 -11.54 -6.24
C LEU A 317 -17.21 -12.70 -6.50
N ASP A 318 -17.52 -13.55 -7.49
CA ASP A 318 -16.64 -14.62 -7.97
C ASP A 318 -15.32 -14.04 -8.46
N ARG A 319 -15.37 -12.97 -9.24
CA ARG A 319 -14.18 -12.26 -9.71
C ARG A 319 -13.31 -11.71 -8.59
N LEU A 320 -13.89 -11.10 -7.56
CA LEU A 320 -13.13 -10.62 -6.39
C LEU A 320 -12.44 -11.77 -5.64
N ALA A 321 -13.13 -12.90 -5.47
CA ALA A 321 -12.55 -14.09 -4.84
C ALA A 321 -11.43 -14.70 -5.70
N GLU A 322 -11.62 -14.78 -7.01
CA GLU A 322 -10.61 -15.23 -7.97
C GLU A 322 -9.36 -14.36 -7.99
N TRP A 323 -9.49 -13.06 -7.74
CA TRP A 323 -8.37 -12.13 -7.59
C TRP A 323 -7.61 -12.28 -6.26
N GLY A 324 -8.17 -13.03 -5.31
CA GLY A 324 -7.56 -13.30 -4.00
C GLY A 324 -8.00 -12.33 -2.89
N PHE A 325 -9.07 -11.56 -3.09
CA PHE A 325 -9.63 -10.71 -2.04
C PHE A 325 -10.42 -11.53 -1.03
N THR A 326 -10.17 -11.26 0.25
CA THR A 326 -10.85 -11.93 1.39
C THR A 326 -11.60 -10.94 2.26
N GLY A 327 -11.46 -9.63 1.99
CA GLY A 327 -12.20 -8.54 2.62
C GLY A 327 -12.76 -7.56 1.59
N LEU A 328 -14.00 -7.12 1.78
CA LEU A 328 -14.65 -6.09 0.97
C LEU A 328 -15.16 -4.97 1.87
N TRP A 329 -14.49 -3.82 1.81
CA TRP A 329 -14.87 -2.61 2.53
C TRP A 329 -15.80 -1.76 1.67
N LEU A 330 -17.02 -1.57 2.18
CA LEU A 330 -18.06 -0.80 1.53
C LEU A 330 -18.16 0.58 2.19
N ILE A 331 -17.77 1.61 1.46
CA ILE A 331 -17.76 2.99 1.94
C ILE A 331 -19.12 3.61 1.67
N GLY A 332 -19.70 4.22 2.71
CA GLY A 332 -20.96 4.98 2.61
C GLY A 332 -22.24 4.15 2.69
N LEU A 333 -22.23 3.08 3.51
CA LEU A 333 -23.37 2.17 3.77
C LEU A 333 -24.49 2.78 4.63
N TRP A 334 -24.14 3.70 5.51
CA TRP A 334 -25.02 4.22 6.55
C TRP A 334 -25.95 5.32 6.03
N GLU A 335 -27.09 5.51 6.71
CA GLU A 335 -28.05 6.57 6.42
C GLU A 335 -27.42 7.95 6.64
N ARG A 336 -27.40 8.74 5.57
CA ARG A 336 -26.71 10.03 5.52
C ARG A 336 -27.63 11.19 5.88
N SER A 337 -27.03 12.25 6.40
CA SER A 337 -27.69 13.52 6.72
C SER A 337 -28.38 14.17 5.52
N ARG A 338 -29.58 14.71 5.68
CA ARG A 338 -30.20 15.53 4.63
C ARG A 338 -29.75 16.98 4.76
N ALA A 339 -29.50 17.44 5.98
CA ALA A 339 -28.94 18.76 6.25
C ALA A 339 -27.57 18.95 5.57
N SER A 340 -26.66 17.98 5.68
CA SER A 340 -25.35 18.00 4.99
C SER A 340 -25.48 18.20 3.48
N ALA A 341 -26.40 17.47 2.83
CA ALA A 341 -26.65 17.63 1.40
C ALA A 341 -27.14 19.05 1.06
N ARG A 342 -28.07 19.60 1.84
CA ARG A 342 -28.59 20.96 1.64
C ARG A 342 -27.52 22.04 1.84
N ILE A 343 -26.63 21.87 2.82
CA ILE A 343 -25.49 22.77 3.06
C ILE A 343 -24.61 22.80 1.81
N LYS A 344 -24.22 21.64 1.27
CA LYS A 344 -23.37 21.54 0.07
C LYS A 344 -24.03 22.14 -1.18
N GLN A 345 -25.33 21.94 -1.33
CA GLN A 345 -26.13 22.52 -2.41
C GLN A 345 -26.16 24.05 -2.33
N ALA A 346 -26.35 24.60 -1.12
CA ALA A 346 -26.30 26.04 -0.89
C ALA A 346 -24.91 26.64 -1.17
N CYS A 347 -23.84 25.87 -0.97
CA CYS A 347 -22.46 26.27 -1.30
C CYS A 347 -22.09 26.08 -2.80
N GLY A 348 -23.06 25.81 -3.68
CA GLY A 348 -22.88 25.83 -5.13
C GLY A 348 -22.70 24.47 -5.81
N ASN A 349 -22.90 23.33 -5.11
CA ASN A 349 -22.90 22.01 -5.73
C ASN A 349 -24.30 21.37 -5.73
N PRO A 350 -25.13 21.62 -6.76
CA PRO A 350 -26.52 21.16 -6.79
C PRO A 350 -26.68 19.63 -6.88
N GLU A 351 -25.68 18.90 -7.37
CA GLU A 351 -25.71 17.43 -7.47
C GLU A 351 -25.11 16.72 -6.23
N ALA A 352 -24.53 17.47 -5.27
CA ALA A 352 -23.91 16.88 -4.08
C ALA A 352 -24.92 16.13 -3.21
N ILE A 353 -24.58 14.89 -2.87
CA ILE A 353 -25.17 14.20 -1.72
C ILE A 353 -24.36 14.49 -0.45
N ALA A 354 -24.93 14.13 0.70
CA ALA A 354 -24.24 14.25 1.96
C ALA A 354 -22.96 13.41 2.01
N SER A 355 -22.00 13.89 2.79
CA SER A 355 -20.76 13.15 3.07
C SER A 355 -21.12 11.76 3.61
N ALA A 356 -20.38 10.74 3.17
CA ALA A 356 -20.47 9.38 3.73
C ALA A 356 -20.19 9.33 5.25
N TYR A 357 -19.55 10.36 5.81
CA TYR A 357 -19.22 10.47 7.24
C TYR A 357 -20.11 11.46 8.00
N SER A 358 -21.01 12.19 7.33
CA SER A 358 -22.08 12.95 8.01
C SER A 358 -23.29 12.03 8.22
N LEU A 359 -23.19 11.23 9.28
CA LEU A 359 -24.13 10.15 9.57
C LEU A 359 -25.35 10.65 10.34
N LYS A 360 -26.54 10.37 9.82
CA LYS A 360 -27.78 10.60 10.56
C LYS A 360 -27.92 9.55 11.67
N GLU A 361 -27.78 8.28 11.30
CA GLU A 361 -27.89 7.11 12.19
C GLU A 361 -27.06 5.93 11.64
N TYR A 362 -26.63 5.02 12.52
CA TYR A 362 -25.97 3.75 12.18
C TYR A 362 -26.95 2.66 11.69
N ARG A 363 -27.75 3.04 10.69
CA ARG A 363 -28.69 2.18 9.97
C ARG A 363 -28.28 2.10 8.51
N ILE A 364 -28.40 0.92 7.90
CA ILE A 364 -28.12 0.76 6.46
C ILE A 364 -29.10 1.61 5.66
N ALA A 365 -28.56 2.39 4.72
CA ALA A 365 -29.33 3.34 3.94
C ALA A 365 -30.49 2.66 3.21
N ALA A 366 -31.67 3.28 3.27
CA ALA A 366 -32.89 2.66 2.74
C ALA A 366 -32.85 2.50 1.21
N ASP A 367 -32.19 3.41 0.51
CA ASP A 367 -32.00 3.37 -0.95
C ASP A 367 -31.02 2.28 -1.41
N LEU A 368 -30.09 1.86 -0.54
CA LEU A 368 -29.23 0.68 -0.75
C LEU A 368 -29.95 -0.65 -0.47
N GLY A 369 -31.20 -0.59 0.01
CA GLY A 369 -32.06 -1.74 0.28
C GLY A 369 -32.17 -2.16 1.74
N GLY A 370 -31.55 -1.42 2.66
CA GLY A 370 -31.63 -1.65 4.10
C GLY A 370 -30.96 -2.95 4.58
N GLU A 371 -31.34 -3.38 5.78
CA GLU A 371 -30.69 -4.52 6.46
C GLU A 371 -30.87 -5.86 5.73
N GLU A 372 -32.01 -6.06 5.05
CA GLU A 372 -32.28 -7.27 4.28
C GLU A 372 -31.31 -7.43 3.11
N ALA A 373 -31.05 -6.34 2.38
CA ALA A 373 -30.12 -6.35 1.24
C ALA A 373 -28.67 -6.55 1.69
N LEU A 374 -28.28 -5.99 2.85
CA LEU A 374 -26.98 -6.25 3.45
C LEU A 374 -26.84 -7.74 3.83
N GLN A 375 -27.85 -8.32 4.45
CA GLN A 375 -27.81 -9.71 4.89
C GLN A 375 -27.66 -10.69 3.71
N ASP A 376 -28.37 -10.45 2.62
CA ASP A 376 -28.22 -11.22 1.37
C ASP A 376 -26.78 -11.15 0.84
N LEU A 377 -26.26 -9.93 0.65
CA LEU A 377 -24.90 -9.71 0.15
C LEU A 377 -23.87 -10.39 1.07
N ARG A 378 -24.04 -10.27 2.39
CA ARG A 378 -23.16 -10.88 3.40
C ARG A 378 -23.09 -12.39 3.24
N VAL A 379 -24.22 -13.07 3.07
CA VAL A 379 -24.27 -14.53 2.86
C VAL A 379 -23.55 -14.92 1.58
N ARG A 380 -23.80 -14.22 0.47
CA ARG A 380 -23.17 -14.51 -0.84
C ARG A 380 -21.67 -14.24 -0.85
N CYS A 381 -21.20 -13.21 -0.15
CA CYS A 381 -19.77 -12.95 0.08
C CYS A 381 -19.12 -14.03 0.95
N GLN A 382 -19.80 -14.45 2.03
CA GLN A 382 -19.27 -15.46 2.95
C GLN A 382 -19.08 -16.82 2.27
N GLN A 383 -19.99 -17.22 1.38
CA GLN A 383 -19.86 -18.44 0.56
C GLN A 383 -18.58 -18.44 -0.30
N ARG A 384 -18.05 -17.26 -0.62
CA ARG A 384 -16.83 -17.04 -1.42
C ARG A 384 -15.60 -16.70 -0.57
N GLY A 385 -15.72 -16.77 0.76
CA GLY A 385 -14.63 -16.44 1.68
C GLY A 385 -14.35 -14.94 1.86
N ILE A 386 -15.25 -14.07 1.39
CA ILE A 386 -15.12 -12.61 1.48
C ILE A 386 -15.85 -12.12 2.73
N ARG A 387 -15.13 -11.42 3.61
CA ARG A 387 -15.68 -10.75 4.80
C ARG A 387 -16.03 -9.29 4.47
N LEU A 388 -17.22 -8.85 4.86
CA LEU A 388 -17.60 -7.45 4.69
C LEU A 388 -16.94 -6.58 5.76
N ALA A 389 -16.54 -5.39 5.36
CA ALA A 389 -16.03 -4.34 6.24
C ALA A 389 -16.87 -3.07 6.11
N SER A 390 -17.01 -2.34 7.21
CA SER A 390 -17.71 -1.06 7.26
C SER A 390 -16.84 0.03 7.90
N ASP A 391 -17.09 1.27 7.51
CA ASP A 391 -16.64 2.44 8.26
C ASP A 391 -17.41 2.58 9.57
N MET A 392 -16.75 3.13 10.58
CA MET A 392 -17.37 3.66 11.79
C MET A 392 -16.72 5.01 12.11
N VAL A 393 -17.55 6.04 12.33
CA VAL A 393 -17.16 7.41 12.67
C VAL A 393 -17.53 7.71 14.13
N PRO A 394 -16.64 7.44 15.10
CA PRO A 394 -17.00 7.54 16.52
C PRO A 394 -16.89 8.96 17.07
N ASN A 395 -16.24 9.87 16.35
CA ASN A 395 -15.90 11.19 16.88
C ASN A 395 -17.10 12.16 16.88
N HIS A 396 -17.96 12.10 15.87
CA HIS A 396 -19.03 13.06 15.66
C HIS A 396 -20.24 12.40 14.98
N MET A 397 -21.39 13.10 15.01
CA MET A 397 -22.60 12.73 14.27
C MET A 397 -22.98 13.86 13.29
N ALA A 398 -23.89 13.64 12.36
CA ALA A 398 -24.40 14.75 11.54
C ALA A 398 -25.14 15.80 12.38
N VAL A 399 -25.19 17.05 11.89
CA VAL A 399 -25.94 18.14 12.56
C VAL A 399 -27.43 17.85 12.74
N ASP A 400 -28.03 17.06 11.84
CA ASP A 400 -29.44 16.61 11.90
C ASP A 400 -29.57 15.15 12.38
N SER A 401 -28.54 14.61 13.04
CA SER A 401 -28.59 13.27 13.62
C SER A 401 -29.66 13.17 14.69
N THR A 402 -30.27 11.99 14.77
CA THR A 402 -31.22 11.65 15.84
C THR A 402 -30.60 11.82 17.23
N TRP A 403 -29.28 11.65 17.37
CA TRP A 403 -28.58 11.91 18.64
C TRP A 403 -28.61 13.39 19.02
N VAL A 404 -28.45 14.32 18.07
CA VAL A 404 -28.54 15.77 18.33
C VAL A 404 -29.94 16.14 18.80
N ILE A 405 -30.96 15.53 18.22
CA ILE A 405 -32.36 15.84 18.51
C ILE A 405 -32.79 15.25 19.86
N GLU A 406 -32.40 14.01 20.15
CA GLU A 406 -32.82 13.27 21.35
C GLU A 406 -31.93 13.53 22.58
N HIS A 407 -30.65 13.79 22.34
CA HIS A 407 -29.62 13.97 23.37
C HIS A 407 -28.70 15.16 23.05
N PRO A 408 -29.21 16.40 22.97
CA PRO A 408 -28.39 17.58 22.67
C PRO A 408 -27.27 17.81 23.70
N ASP A 409 -27.41 17.29 24.92
CA ASP A 409 -26.41 17.33 25.99
C ASP A 409 -25.20 16.41 25.77
N TRP A 410 -25.27 15.47 24.84
CA TRP A 410 -24.14 14.58 24.49
C TRP A 410 -23.05 15.26 23.66
N PHE A 411 -23.29 16.49 23.20
CA PHE A 411 -22.41 17.22 22.30
C PHE A 411 -21.64 18.32 23.02
N VAL A 412 -20.42 18.60 22.55
CA VAL A 412 -19.65 19.75 23.03
C VAL A 412 -20.39 21.01 22.60
N SER A 413 -20.93 21.77 23.55
CA SER A 413 -21.81 22.90 23.27
C SER A 413 -21.73 24.00 24.32
N LEU A 414 -22.16 25.20 23.94
CA LEU A 414 -22.29 26.37 24.80
C LEU A 414 -23.73 26.89 24.82
N PRO A 415 -24.19 27.50 25.92
CA PRO A 415 -25.49 28.16 25.96
C PRO A 415 -25.49 29.55 25.30
N PHE A 416 -24.34 30.02 24.82
CA PHE A 416 -24.15 31.32 24.15
C PHE A 416 -23.20 31.18 22.95
N SER A 417 -23.24 32.12 22.01
CA SER A 417 -22.34 32.12 20.86
C SER A 417 -20.89 32.38 21.31
N PRO A 418 -19.91 31.53 20.97
CA PRO A 418 -18.51 31.72 21.37
C PRO A 418 -17.91 33.02 20.79
N PHE A 419 -18.35 33.38 19.57
CA PHE A 419 -17.93 34.59 18.87
C PHE A 419 -19.11 35.56 18.74
N PRO A 420 -18.96 36.81 19.22
CA PRO A 420 -20.02 37.83 19.12
C PRO A 420 -20.34 38.25 17.68
N SER A 421 -19.42 38.03 16.74
CA SER A 421 -19.61 38.31 15.32
C SER A 421 -20.50 37.28 14.61
N TYR A 422 -20.80 36.14 15.22
CA TYR A 422 -21.64 35.11 14.63
C TYR A 422 -23.11 35.49 14.73
N THR A 423 -23.87 35.26 13.65
CA THR A 423 -25.22 35.80 13.49
C THR A 423 -26.29 34.74 13.20
N PHE A 424 -25.94 33.62 12.57
CA PHE A 424 -26.85 32.49 12.29
C PHE A 424 -28.19 32.86 11.62
N ASN A 425 -28.21 33.79 10.64
CA ASN A 425 -29.44 34.20 9.95
C ASN A 425 -29.84 33.29 8.78
N GLY A 426 -29.04 32.26 8.50
CA GLY A 426 -29.28 31.28 7.45
C GLY A 426 -30.59 30.48 7.57
N MET A 427 -30.78 29.54 6.64
CA MET A 427 -31.96 28.69 6.60
C MET A 427 -31.97 27.65 7.74
N ASN A 428 -33.18 27.28 8.19
CA ASN A 428 -33.36 26.12 9.07
C ASN A 428 -33.12 24.83 8.28
N LEU A 429 -32.15 24.03 8.72
CA LEU A 429 -31.77 22.77 8.10
C LEU A 429 -32.46 21.55 8.69
N SER A 430 -33.13 21.69 9.84
CA SER A 430 -33.86 20.59 10.48
C SER A 430 -35.12 20.23 9.70
N GLU A 431 -35.33 18.94 9.43
CA GLU A 431 -36.61 18.41 8.96
C GLU A 431 -37.51 17.94 10.13
N ASP A 432 -36.97 17.87 11.34
CA ASP A 432 -37.68 17.43 12.54
C ASP A 432 -38.32 18.63 13.25
N GLY A 433 -39.62 18.54 13.53
CA GLY A 433 -40.36 19.60 14.20
C GLY A 433 -39.96 19.84 15.67
N ARG A 434 -39.14 18.96 16.28
CA ARG A 434 -38.67 19.09 17.67
C ARG A 434 -37.59 20.16 17.86
N GLY A 435 -36.84 20.52 16.80
CA GLY A 435 -35.77 21.51 16.90
C GLY A 435 -35.43 22.20 15.58
N GLU A 436 -34.70 23.30 15.66
CA GLU A 436 -34.23 24.09 14.50
C GLU A 436 -32.70 24.11 14.46
N ILE A 437 -32.12 24.01 13.26
CA ILE A 437 -30.65 23.95 13.06
C ILE A 437 -30.25 25.07 12.10
N TYR A 438 -29.29 25.91 12.52
CA TYR A 438 -28.76 27.03 11.75
C TYR A 438 -27.23 26.98 11.71
N ILE A 439 -26.66 27.01 10.50
CA ILE A 439 -25.21 27.16 10.28
C ILE A 439 -24.86 28.64 10.29
N GLU A 440 -23.65 28.96 10.75
CA GLU A 440 -23.15 30.33 10.77
C GLU A 440 -22.98 30.90 9.35
N ASP A 441 -23.35 32.18 9.18
CA ASP A 441 -23.45 32.84 7.88
C ASP A 441 -22.08 32.94 7.18
N HIS A 442 -21.01 33.23 7.94
CA HIS A 442 -19.64 33.33 7.45
C HIS A 442 -19.08 32.01 6.87
N TYR A 443 -19.77 30.88 7.08
CA TYR A 443 -19.41 29.63 6.40
C TYR A 443 -19.68 29.70 4.89
N TYR A 444 -20.83 30.26 4.50
CA TYR A 444 -21.29 30.25 3.11
C TYR A 444 -20.45 31.16 2.21
N ASP A 445 -19.96 32.28 2.75
CA ASP A 445 -19.06 33.20 2.04
C ASP A 445 -17.56 32.88 2.24
N ARG A 446 -17.25 31.88 3.08
CA ARG A 446 -15.90 31.42 3.45
C ARG A 446 -15.02 32.51 4.08
N SER A 447 -15.64 33.49 4.73
CA SER A 447 -14.93 34.56 5.45
C SER A 447 -14.41 34.09 6.83
N ASP A 448 -15.02 33.06 7.42
CA ASP A 448 -14.59 32.45 8.68
C ASP A 448 -14.79 30.91 8.65
N ALA A 449 -14.09 30.20 9.53
CA ALA A 449 -14.18 28.75 9.63
C ALA A 449 -15.52 28.26 10.23
N ALA A 450 -16.29 29.13 10.90
CA ALA A 450 -17.60 28.82 11.49
C ALA A 450 -17.54 27.60 12.40
N VAL A 451 -17.00 27.74 13.61
CA VAL A 451 -16.64 26.59 14.47
C VAL A 451 -17.82 25.94 15.21
N VAL A 452 -18.98 26.60 15.24
CA VAL A 452 -20.21 26.11 15.87
C VAL A 452 -21.41 26.31 14.96
N PHE A 453 -22.46 25.52 15.18
CA PHE A 453 -23.81 25.75 14.67
C PHE A 453 -24.79 25.97 15.82
N LYS A 454 -25.90 26.64 15.53
CA LYS A 454 -26.97 26.91 16.49
C LYS A 454 -28.07 25.85 16.37
N TYR A 455 -28.37 25.18 17.47
CA TYR A 455 -29.51 24.29 17.62
C TYR A 455 -30.51 24.87 18.63
N VAL A 456 -31.77 24.97 18.25
CA VAL A 456 -32.86 25.44 19.12
C VAL A 456 -33.79 24.26 19.41
N GLU A 457 -33.80 23.80 20.65
CA GLU A 457 -34.74 22.78 21.12
C GLU A 457 -36.09 23.45 21.44
N ARG A 458 -37.10 23.23 20.59
CA ARG A 458 -38.42 23.87 20.75
C ARG A 458 -39.15 23.41 22.00
N SER A 459 -38.98 22.15 22.39
CA SER A 459 -39.69 21.56 23.53
C SER A 459 -39.32 22.18 24.87
N LYS A 460 -38.08 22.67 25.02
CA LYS A 460 -37.55 23.25 26.27
C LYS A 460 -37.17 24.73 26.15
N GLU A 461 -37.39 25.34 24.98
CA GLU A 461 -36.94 26.70 24.65
C GLU A 461 -35.44 26.94 24.94
N ARG A 462 -34.62 25.91 24.73
CA ARG A 462 -33.17 25.97 24.97
C ARG A 462 -32.42 26.14 23.66
N THR A 463 -31.43 27.02 23.67
CA THR A 463 -30.51 27.22 22.54
C THR A 463 -29.13 26.66 22.90
N TYR A 464 -28.58 25.89 21.98
CA TYR A 464 -27.26 25.28 22.05
C TYR A 464 -26.42 25.80 20.89
N TYR A 465 -25.18 26.19 21.18
CA TYR A 465 -24.16 26.47 20.17
C TYR A 465 -23.19 25.30 20.19
N MET A 466 -23.42 24.34 19.30
CA MET A 466 -22.72 23.06 19.26
C MET A 466 -21.50 23.15 18.35
N TYR A 467 -20.38 22.59 18.79
CA TYR A 467 -19.16 22.58 17.97
C TYR A 467 -19.24 21.55 16.84
N HIS A 468 -18.71 21.92 15.69
CA HIS A 468 -18.51 21.00 14.58
C HIS A 468 -17.36 20.04 14.89
N GLY A 469 -17.39 18.83 14.32
CA GLY A 469 -16.26 17.90 14.43
C GLY A 469 -14.99 18.52 13.83
N ASN A 470 -13.85 18.32 14.50
CA ASN A 470 -12.57 18.90 14.07
C ASN A 470 -11.40 18.02 14.53
N ASP A 471 -10.38 17.90 13.70
CA ASP A 471 -9.14 17.14 13.92
C ASP A 471 -7.93 18.02 14.33
N GLY A 472 -8.16 19.32 14.52
CA GLY A 472 -7.13 20.34 14.79
C GLY A 472 -6.65 21.07 13.53
N THR A 473 -7.29 20.85 12.38
CA THR A 473 -7.08 21.65 11.17
C THR A 473 -7.86 22.96 11.20
N SER A 474 -7.53 23.86 10.27
CA SER A 474 -8.09 25.21 10.22
C SER A 474 -9.58 25.28 9.87
N MET A 475 -10.12 24.25 9.22
CA MET A 475 -11.53 24.15 8.84
C MET A 475 -12.19 22.95 9.54
N PRO A 476 -13.25 23.17 10.34
CA PRO A 476 -14.03 22.06 10.88
C PRO A 476 -14.81 21.31 9.80
N TRP A 477 -15.33 20.14 10.16
CA TRP A 477 -16.33 19.43 9.37
C TRP A 477 -17.73 20.03 9.64
N ASN A 478 -18.04 21.13 8.96
CA ASN A 478 -19.18 22.01 9.25
C ASN A 478 -20.58 21.40 9.04
N ASP A 479 -20.67 20.15 8.60
CA ASP A 479 -21.89 19.35 8.51
C ASP A 479 -22.01 18.28 9.61
N THR A 480 -21.19 18.39 10.66
CA THR A 480 -21.13 17.44 11.78
C THR A 480 -21.24 18.13 13.14
N ALA A 481 -21.50 17.36 14.20
CA ALA A 481 -21.62 17.78 15.59
C ALA A 481 -20.72 16.91 16.48
N GLN A 482 -19.82 17.55 17.23
CA GLN A 482 -18.80 16.87 18.03
C GLN A 482 -19.37 16.26 19.32
N LEU A 483 -19.10 14.98 19.55
CA LEU A 483 -19.48 14.28 20.78
C LEU A 483 -18.58 14.67 21.97
N ASN A 484 -19.19 14.76 23.16
CA ASN A 484 -18.52 15.07 24.42
C ASN A 484 -18.08 13.79 25.15
N TYR A 485 -16.83 13.39 24.96
CA TYR A 485 -16.24 12.20 25.58
C TYR A 485 -15.88 12.40 27.05
N LEU A 486 -16.11 13.56 27.67
CA LEU A 486 -16.03 13.66 29.14
C LEU A 486 -17.22 12.99 29.83
N ASP A 487 -18.37 12.87 29.14
CA ASP A 487 -19.54 12.18 29.67
C ASP A 487 -19.39 10.64 29.53
N PRO A 488 -19.40 9.87 30.64
CA PRO A 488 -19.33 8.41 30.58
C PRO A 488 -20.50 7.76 29.83
N ASN A 489 -21.68 8.39 29.80
CA ASN A 489 -22.84 7.85 29.08
C ASN A 489 -22.64 7.91 27.57
N VAL A 490 -22.01 8.99 27.07
CA VAL A 490 -21.65 9.12 25.65
C VAL A 490 -20.65 8.05 25.25
N ARG A 491 -19.61 7.82 26.07
CA ARG A 491 -18.62 6.76 25.82
C ARG A 491 -19.28 5.39 25.74
N GLU A 492 -20.17 5.05 26.67
CA GLU A 492 -20.89 3.77 26.65
C GLU A 492 -21.84 3.65 25.45
N ALA A 493 -22.55 4.72 25.08
CA ALA A 493 -23.44 4.73 23.90
C ALA A 493 -22.65 4.47 22.59
N VAL A 494 -21.49 5.09 22.44
CA VAL A 494 -20.60 4.84 21.29
C VAL A 494 -20.06 3.40 21.33
N ILE A 495 -19.59 2.90 22.48
CA ILE A 495 -19.11 1.51 22.60
C ILE A 495 -20.20 0.51 22.19
N ARG A 496 -21.44 0.70 22.65
CA ARG A 496 -22.57 -0.16 22.24
C ARG A 496 -22.82 -0.11 20.74
N THR A 497 -22.75 1.08 20.15
CA THR A 497 -22.89 1.26 18.71
C THR A 497 -21.78 0.53 17.94
N ILE A 498 -20.54 0.59 18.42
CA ILE A 498 -19.41 -0.17 17.85
C ILE A 498 -19.66 -1.68 17.94
N LEU A 499 -20.15 -2.17 19.07
CA LEU A 499 -20.49 -3.59 19.25
C LEU A 499 -21.64 -4.03 18.33
N ASP A 500 -22.63 -3.17 18.10
CA ASP A 500 -23.71 -3.44 17.14
C ASP A 500 -23.19 -3.49 15.70
N VAL A 501 -22.26 -2.61 15.34
CA VAL A 501 -21.56 -2.65 14.05
C VAL A 501 -20.73 -3.94 13.93
N ALA A 502 -20.00 -4.34 14.98
CA ALA A 502 -19.18 -5.55 15.00
C ALA A 502 -20.00 -6.83 14.76
N ARG A 503 -21.24 -6.88 15.26
CA ARG A 503 -22.17 -8.00 15.00
C ARG A 503 -22.61 -8.09 13.53
N ARG A 504 -22.60 -6.97 12.80
CA ARG A 504 -22.96 -6.91 11.38
C ARG A 504 -21.73 -7.14 10.49
N PHE A 505 -20.60 -6.54 10.85
CA PHE A 505 -19.36 -6.51 10.08
C PHE A 505 -18.18 -7.05 10.89
N PRO A 506 -17.55 -8.16 10.47
CA PRO A 506 -16.36 -8.70 11.15
C PRO A 506 -15.10 -7.83 10.98
N ILE A 507 -15.15 -6.79 10.16
CA ILE A 507 -14.04 -5.84 9.96
C ILE A 507 -14.61 -4.43 10.11
N ILE A 508 -14.03 -3.64 11.02
CA ILE A 508 -14.43 -2.24 11.24
C ILE A 508 -13.22 -1.35 11.00
N ARG A 509 -13.37 -0.35 10.12
CA ARG A 509 -12.40 0.74 9.96
C ARG A 509 -12.91 1.96 10.72
N PHE A 510 -12.14 2.41 11.69
CA PHE A 510 -12.43 3.63 12.45
C PHE A 510 -11.82 4.83 11.76
N ASP A 511 -12.67 5.80 11.42
CA ASP A 511 -12.29 7.09 10.86
C ASP A 511 -11.67 8.01 11.93
N ALA A 512 -10.61 8.73 11.55
CA ALA A 512 -9.92 9.71 12.37
C ALA A 512 -9.68 9.26 13.83
N ALA A 513 -9.27 8.00 14.02
CA ALA A 513 -9.23 7.35 15.33
C ALA A 513 -8.29 8.07 16.33
N MET A 514 -7.26 8.75 15.82
CA MET A 514 -6.32 9.54 16.61
C MET A 514 -6.99 10.67 17.39
N THR A 515 -8.11 11.22 16.91
CA THR A 515 -8.82 12.35 17.57
C THR A 515 -9.41 11.96 18.92
N LEU A 516 -9.71 10.68 19.12
CA LEU A 516 -10.29 10.14 20.36
C LEU A 516 -9.27 9.52 21.32
N ALA A 517 -7.99 9.47 20.94
CA ALA A 517 -6.95 9.13 21.90
C ALA A 517 -6.95 10.19 23.01
N LYS A 518 -6.97 9.77 24.28
CA LYS A 518 -7.15 10.64 25.46
C LYS A 518 -6.28 11.91 25.41
N ARG A 519 -5.00 11.76 25.05
CA ARG A 519 -4.04 12.88 24.90
C ARG A 519 -4.47 13.89 23.84
N HIS A 520 -4.98 13.43 22.70
CA HIS A 520 -5.41 14.30 21.60
C HIS A 520 -6.78 14.90 21.85
N TYR A 521 -7.71 14.12 22.40
CA TYR A 521 -9.02 14.64 22.78
C TYR A 521 -8.87 15.79 23.79
N GLN A 522 -7.98 15.65 24.78
CA GLN A 522 -7.62 16.74 25.69
C GLN A 522 -7.03 17.94 24.93
N ARG A 523 -5.99 17.73 24.12
CA ARG A 523 -5.33 18.81 23.37
C ARG A 523 -6.31 19.63 22.52
N LEU A 524 -7.25 18.95 21.85
CA LEU A 524 -8.21 19.56 20.93
C LEU A 524 -9.34 20.29 21.67
N TRP A 525 -10.00 19.63 22.62
CA TRP A 525 -11.27 20.12 23.19
C TRP A 525 -11.15 20.74 24.59
N PHE A 526 -10.12 20.36 25.34
CA PHE A 526 -9.90 20.72 26.75
C PHE A 526 -8.39 20.92 27.05
N PRO A 527 -7.73 21.91 26.39
CA PRO A 527 -6.28 22.04 26.38
C PRO A 527 -5.69 22.24 27.78
N LEU A 528 -4.40 21.95 27.95
CA LEU A 528 -3.70 22.25 29.20
C LEU A 528 -3.54 23.79 29.36
N PRO A 529 -3.59 24.32 30.59
CA PRO A 529 -3.25 25.72 30.82
C PRO A 529 -1.83 26.04 30.35
N GLY A 530 -1.68 26.97 29.40
CA GLY A 530 -0.39 27.43 28.87
C GLY A 530 0.17 26.64 27.68
N SER A 531 -0.52 25.62 27.14
CA SER A 531 -0.05 24.81 26.01
C SER A 531 -0.50 25.28 24.62
N GLY A 532 -1.31 26.33 24.53
CA GLY A 532 -2.07 26.68 23.32
C GLY A 532 -3.28 25.77 23.07
N CYS A 533 -4.11 26.14 22.10
CA CYS A 533 -5.31 25.40 21.72
C CYS A 533 -5.46 25.31 20.20
N ASP A 534 -5.77 24.11 19.70
CA ASP A 534 -5.96 23.88 18.26
C ASP A 534 -7.37 24.31 17.78
N ILE A 535 -8.37 24.22 18.66
CA ILE A 535 -9.77 24.56 18.32
C ILE A 535 -10.11 25.96 18.85
N PRO A 536 -10.59 26.89 18.00
CA PRO A 536 -10.95 28.23 18.43
C PRO A 536 -11.99 28.24 19.55
N SER A 537 -11.88 29.19 20.47
CA SER A 537 -12.69 29.37 21.70
C SER A 537 -12.59 28.27 22.76
N ARG A 538 -11.84 27.18 22.51
CA ARG A 538 -11.68 26.10 23.49
C ARG A 538 -10.62 26.38 24.55
N SER A 539 -9.77 27.39 24.36
CA SER A 539 -8.86 27.92 25.39
C SER A 539 -9.59 28.29 26.69
N ASP A 540 -10.85 28.74 26.58
CA ASP A 540 -11.73 29.10 27.68
C ASP A 540 -12.05 27.92 28.62
N PHE A 541 -11.90 26.68 28.13
CA PHE A 541 -12.29 25.44 28.81
C PHE A 541 -11.08 24.55 29.14
N SER A 542 -9.92 25.17 29.35
CA SER A 542 -8.71 24.43 29.73
C SER A 542 -8.89 23.63 31.02
N LEU A 543 -8.37 22.41 31.05
CA LEU A 543 -8.43 21.50 32.19
C LEU A 543 -7.03 21.06 32.60
N SER A 544 -6.79 20.96 33.91
CA SER A 544 -5.57 20.33 34.42
C SER A 544 -5.52 18.84 34.04
N GLN A 545 -4.32 18.26 33.96
CA GLN A 545 -4.19 16.83 33.68
C GLN A 545 -4.91 15.96 34.70
N GLU A 546 -4.87 16.33 35.98
CA GLU A 546 -5.52 15.60 37.05
C GLU A 546 -7.05 15.63 36.92
N THR A 547 -7.63 16.82 36.72
CA THR A 547 -9.08 16.97 36.54
C THR A 547 -9.57 16.26 35.29
N PHE A 548 -8.84 16.37 34.17
CA PHE A 548 -9.20 15.66 32.95
C PHE A 548 -9.15 14.13 33.15
N ASN A 549 -8.13 13.63 33.85
CA ASN A 549 -8.02 12.20 34.18
C ASN A 549 -9.15 11.71 35.12
N GLN A 550 -9.78 12.58 35.91
CA GLN A 550 -10.95 12.20 36.71
C GLN A 550 -12.19 11.96 35.82
N TYR A 551 -12.40 12.77 34.79
CA TYR A 551 -13.52 12.60 33.85
C TYR A 551 -13.30 11.43 32.87
N MET A 552 -12.06 11.25 32.42
CA MET A 552 -11.64 10.20 31.48
C MET A 552 -10.49 9.37 32.10
N PRO A 553 -10.79 8.46 33.05
CA PRO A 553 -9.76 7.72 33.78
C PRO A 553 -9.03 6.71 32.91
N GLN A 554 -9.77 5.98 32.07
CA GLN A 554 -9.26 4.99 31.15
C GLN A 554 -9.17 5.56 29.73
N GLU A 555 -8.40 4.87 28.89
CA GLU A 555 -8.27 5.18 27.48
C GLU A 555 -9.45 4.59 26.70
N PHE A 556 -10.20 5.43 25.99
CA PHE A 556 -11.43 5.01 25.31
C PHE A 556 -11.21 3.82 24.37
N TRP A 557 -10.16 3.88 23.55
CA TRP A 557 -9.85 2.81 22.62
C TRP A 557 -9.44 1.51 23.31
N ARG A 558 -8.80 1.57 24.48
CA ARG A 558 -8.49 0.38 25.27
C ARG A 558 -9.78 -0.30 25.75
N GLU A 559 -10.73 0.49 26.24
CA GLU A 559 -12.05 0.00 26.63
C GLU A 559 -12.79 -0.64 25.45
N VAL A 560 -12.78 0.00 24.28
CA VAL A 560 -13.39 -0.55 23.04
C VAL A 560 -12.78 -1.90 22.70
N VAL A 561 -11.46 -2.00 22.67
CA VAL A 561 -10.76 -3.25 22.30
C VAL A 561 -11.06 -4.36 23.30
N ASP A 562 -11.05 -4.07 24.61
CA ASP A 562 -11.36 -5.05 25.65
C ASP A 562 -12.81 -5.55 25.56
N ARG A 563 -13.75 -4.63 25.32
CA ARG A 563 -15.17 -4.96 25.16
C ARG A 563 -15.44 -5.76 23.89
N VAL A 564 -14.81 -5.40 22.76
CA VAL A 564 -14.92 -6.18 21.51
C VAL A 564 -14.32 -7.57 21.70
N ALA A 565 -13.16 -7.70 22.34
CA ALA A 565 -12.57 -9.02 22.62
C ALA A 565 -13.48 -9.91 23.49
N ALA A 566 -14.23 -9.31 24.42
CA ALA A 566 -15.15 -10.04 25.29
C ALA A 566 -16.50 -10.37 24.63
N GLU A 567 -17.08 -9.43 23.87
CA GLU A 567 -18.46 -9.53 23.37
C GLU A 567 -18.58 -9.86 21.87
N ALA A 568 -17.52 -9.61 21.08
CA ALA A 568 -17.46 -9.84 19.64
C ALA A 568 -16.04 -10.25 19.17
N PRO A 569 -15.48 -11.36 19.69
CA PRO A 569 -14.05 -11.72 19.53
C PRO A 569 -13.58 -11.97 18.09
N ASP A 570 -14.48 -12.26 17.15
CA ASP A 570 -14.15 -12.48 15.73
C ASP A 570 -14.21 -11.18 14.90
N THR A 571 -13.85 -10.04 15.51
CA THR A 571 -13.90 -8.72 14.88
C THR A 571 -12.50 -8.12 14.74
N LEU A 572 -12.11 -7.79 13.50
CA LEU A 572 -10.90 -7.04 13.22
C LEU A 572 -11.18 -5.54 13.35
N LEU A 573 -10.38 -4.88 14.18
CA LEU A 573 -10.43 -3.44 14.43
C LEU A 573 -9.26 -2.76 13.71
N LEU A 574 -9.58 -1.90 12.76
CA LEU A 574 -8.63 -1.13 11.97
C LEU A 574 -8.74 0.34 12.36
N ALA A 575 -7.63 0.95 12.75
CA ALA A 575 -7.56 2.37 13.05
C ALA A 575 -6.96 3.15 11.88
N GLU A 576 -7.69 4.15 11.37
CA GLU A 576 -7.04 5.27 10.70
C GLU A 576 -6.44 6.18 11.76
N ALA A 577 -5.14 6.01 12.02
CA ALA A 577 -4.39 6.88 12.89
C ALA A 577 -3.17 7.42 12.14
N PHE A 578 -2.89 8.70 12.34
CA PHE A 578 -1.70 9.38 11.86
C PHE A 578 -0.95 9.99 13.06
N TRP A 579 0.11 10.77 12.81
CA TRP A 579 0.88 11.51 13.83
C TRP A 579 1.83 10.67 14.69
N LEU A 580 2.49 9.67 14.12
CA LEU A 580 3.50 8.84 14.80
C LEU A 580 2.96 7.97 15.93
N MET A 581 1.64 7.75 15.94
CA MET A 581 0.94 6.96 16.95
C MET A 581 0.68 5.52 16.51
N GLU A 582 1.19 5.10 15.36
CA GLU A 582 0.85 3.79 14.79
C GLU A 582 1.23 2.67 15.77
N GLY A 583 2.44 2.75 16.33
CA GLY A 583 2.90 1.87 17.41
C GLY A 583 2.01 1.95 18.65
N TYR A 584 1.59 3.15 19.08
CA TYR A 584 0.70 3.32 20.23
C TYR A 584 -0.65 2.61 20.04
N PHE A 585 -1.28 2.79 18.88
CA PHE A 585 -2.59 2.19 18.57
C PHE A 585 -2.54 0.67 18.58
N VAL A 586 -1.51 0.06 17.99
CA VAL A 586 -1.46 -1.40 17.90
C VAL A 586 -0.86 -2.05 19.13
N ARG A 587 0.22 -1.47 19.68
CA ARG A 587 0.96 -2.03 20.82
C ARG A 587 0.31 -1.72 22.14
N THR A 588 -0.08 -0.46 22.38
CA THR A 588 -0.56 0.00 23.69
C THR A 588 -2.08 -0.07 23.81
N LEU A 589 -2.80 0.36 22.77
CA LEU A 589 -4.27 0.35 22.74
C LEU A 589 -4.85 -0.99 22.29
N GLY A 590 -4.07 -1.81 21.57
CA GLY A 590 -4.47 -3.15 21.14
C GLY A 590 -5.32 -3.17 19.87
N MET A 591 -5.31 -2.14 19.03
CA MET A 591 -5.93 -2.22 17.71
C MET A 591 -5.30 -3.32 16.88
N HIS A 592 -6.11 -4.04 16.11
CA HIS A 592 -5.61 -5.14 15.29
C HIS A 592 -4.75 -4.60 14.15
N ARG A 593 -5.21 -3.55 13.47
CA ARG A 593 -4.55 -2.94 12.32
C ARG A 593 -4.51 -1.40 12.43
N VAL A 594 -3.49 -0.79 11.82
CA VAL A 594 -3.36 0.68 11.72
C VAL A 594 -2.83 1.09 10.35
N TYR A 595 -3.27 2.22 9.83
CA TYR A 595 -2.79 2.76 8.55
C TYR A 595 -1.28 3.03 8.55
N ASN A 596 -0.64 2.76 7.40
CA ASN A 596 0.76 3.07 7.15
C ASN A 596 0.87 4.03 5.95
N SER A 597 0.64 5.32 6.20
CA SER A 597 0.74 6.35 5.15
C SER A 597 2.20 6.59 4.69
N ALA A 598 3.19 6.18 5.50
CA ALA A 598 4.59 6.22 5.12
C ALA A 598 4.89 5.28 3.94
N PHE A 599 4.21 4.12 3.84
CA PHE A 599 4.35 3.22 2.70
C PHE A 599 3.99 3.92 1.38
N MET A 600 2.84 4.58 1.32
CA MET A 600 2.39 5.27 0.11
C MET A 600 3.29 6.47 -0.22
N ASN A 601 3.43 7.42 0.72
CA ASN A 601 4.09 8.69 0.45
C ASN A 601 5.59 8.52 0.15
N LEU A 602 6.32 7.77 0.97
CA LEU A 602 7.78 7.65 0.81
C LEU A 602 8.16 6.84 -0.43
N LEU A 603 7.38 5.80 -0.78
CA LEU A 603 7.66 5.00 -1.98
C LEU A 603 7.23 5.72 -3.27
N ARG A 604 6.16 6.53 -3.23
CA ARG A 604 5.78 7.43 -4.33
C ARG A 604 6.91 8.40 -4.64
N ASP A 605 7.42 9.06 -3.61
CA ASP A 605 8.43 10.12 -3.70
C ASP A 605 9.88 9.57 -3.80
N GLU A 606 10.05 8.25 -3.88
CA GLU A 606 11.34 7.54 -3.95
C GLU A 606 12.29 7.86 -2.77
N GLU A 607 11.73 8.22 -1.61
CA GLU A 607 12.45 8.42 -0.36
C GLU A 607 12.77 7.07 0.31
N ASN A 608 13.34 6.15 -0.45
CA ASN A 608 13.53 4.74 -0.09
C ASN A 608 14.32 4.55 1.20
N ALA A 609 15.38 5.34 1.40
CA ALA A 609 16.19 5.31 2.61
C ALA A 609 15.37 5.62 3.88
N LYS A 610 14.42 6.56 3.79
CA LYS A 610 13.53 6.89 4.92
C LYS A 610 12.58 5.72 5.21
N TYR A 611 12.00 5.10 4.18
CA TYR A 611 11.10 3.97 4.38
C TYR A 611 11.83 2.73 4.92
N ARG A 612 13.04 2.42 4.42
CA ARG A 612 13.91 1.39 4.99
C ARG A 612 14.24 1.68 6.46
N GLN A 613 14.52 2.93 6.82
CA GLN A 613 14.73 3.31 8.22
C GLN A 613 13.49 3.08 9.08
N VAL A 614 12.28 3.37 8.58
CA VAL A 614 11.02 3.07 9.28
C VAL A 614 10.88 1.58 9.55
N MET A 615 11.18 0.73 8.55
CA MET A 615 11.16 -0.73 8.73
C MET A 615 12.19 -1.20 9.75
N LYS A 616 13.45 -0.75 9.64
CA LYS A 616 14.54 -1.08 10.56
C LYS A 616 14.18 -0.69 12.01
N ASN A 617 13.74 0.55 12.22
CA ASN A 617 13.32 1.06 13.53
C ASN A 617 12.17 0.23 14.12
N THR A 618 11.21 -0.17 13.28
CA THR A 618 10.06 -0.97 13.71
C THR A 618 10.50 -2.38 14.11
N LEU A 619 11.38 -3.02 13.33
CA LEU A 619 11.91 -4.36 13.64
C LEU A 619 12.81 -4.37 14.88
N GLU A 620 13.60 -3.32 15.11
CA GLU A 620 14.43 -3.18 16.32
C GLU A 620 13.60 -2.87 17.57
N PHE A 621 12.48 -2.16 17.42
CA PHE A 621 11.60 -1.82 18.52
C PHE A 621 10.67 -2.99 18.86
N ASP A 622 9.81 -3.38 17.92
CA ASP A 622 8.91 -4.52 18.05
C ASP A 622 8.42 -5.02 16.67
N PRO A 623 8.91 -6.18 16.18
CA PRO A 623 8.49 -6.77 14.90
C PRO A 623 6.99 -6.99 14.76
N GLU A 624 6.26 -7.18 15.87
CA GLU A 624 4.81 -7.40 15.86
C GLU A 624 4.01 -6.18 15.35
N ILE A 625 4.62 -4.98 15.35
CA ILE A 625 3.99 -3.79 14.78
C ILE A 625 3.91 -3.91 13.24
N LEU A 626 4.93 -4.50 12.60
CA LEU A 626 5.00 -4.60 11.13
C LEU A 626 3.83 -5.40 10.55
N LYS A 627 3.43 -6.51 11.20
CA LYS A 627 2.27 -7.31 10.74
C LYS A 627 0.92 -6.61 10.91
N ARG A 628 0.89 -5.49 11.62
CA ARG A 628 -0.34 -4.74 11.93
C ARG A 628 -0.52 -3.50 11.06
N PHE A 629 0.44 -3.17 10.21
CA PHE A 629 0.29 -2.09 9.24
C PHE A 629 -0.69 -2.45 8.13
N VAL A 630 -1.51 -1.48 7.75
CA VAL A 630 -2.31 -1.51 6.52
C VAL A 630 -1.52 -0.77 5.45
N ASN A 631 -0.99 -1.51 4.49
CA ASN A 631 -0.22 -0.97 3.38
C ASN A 631 -1.17 -0.76 2.19
N PHE A 632 -1.15 0.45 1.62
CA PHE A 632 -2.00 0.83 0.50
C PHE A 632 -1.26 1.76 -0.45
N MET A 633 -1.62 1.72 -1.74
CA MET A 633 -1.12 2.66 -2.75
C MET A 633 -2.04 3.88 -2.90
N ASN A 634 -3.30 3.74 -2.51
CA ASN A 634 -4.23 4.84 -2.36
C ASN A 634 -5.33 4.45 -1.37
N ASN A 635 -5.98 5.46 -0.80
CA ASN A 635 -7.20 5.34 -0.04
C ASN A 635 -8.25 6.30 -0.64
N PRO A 636 -9.48 6.38 -0.10
CA PRO A 636 -10.52 7.28 -0.64
C PRO A 636 -10.17 8.77 -0.58
N ASP A 637 -9.35 9.19 0.39
CA ASP A 637 -8.99 10.59 0.62
C ASP A 637 -7.76 11.05 -0.19
N GLU A 638 -7.03 10.11 -0.77
CA GLU A 638 -5.80 10.33 -1.54
C GLU A 638 -6.06 10.26 -3.06
N GLN A 639 -5.08 10.71 -3.85
CA GLN A 639 -5.13 10.54 -5.31
C GLN A 639 -5.12 9.06 -5.70
N THR A 640 -5.68 8.71 -6.86
CA THR A 640 -5.72 7.30 -7.29
C THR A 640 -4.32 6.73 -7.50
N ALA A 641 -4.15 5.43 -7.34
CA ALA A 641 -2.85 4.78 -7.50
C ALA A 641 -2.28 4.98 -8.93
N ALA A 642 -3.16 5.03 -9.95
CA ALA A 642 -2.78 5.31 -11.32
C ALA A 642 -2.18 6.72 -11.50
N MET A 643 -2.72 7.72 -10.79
CA MET A 643 -2.20 9.09 -10.80
C MET A 643 -0.90 9.24 -10.00
N GLN A 644 -0.77 8.51 -8.88
CA GLN A 644 0.39 8.62 -7.99
C GLN A 644 1.61 7.82 -8.48
N PHE A 645 1.41 6.61 -9.01
CA PHE A 645 2.49 5.67 -9.37
C PHE A 645 2.56 5.36 -10.87
N GLY A 646 1.64 5.91 -11.67
CA GLY A 646 1.46 5.53 -13.06
C GLY A 646 0.84 4.14 -13.22
N LYS A 647 1.02 3.53 -14.40
CA LYS A 647 0.52 2.19 -14.76
C LYS A 647 1.62 1.21 -15.17
N GLY A 648 2.88 1.63 -15.04
CA GLY A 648 4.07 0.90 -15.50
C GLY A 648 4.77 0.08 -14.41
N ASP A 649 6.08 -0.11 -14.56
CA ASP A 649 6.86 -1.01 -13.69
C ASP A 649 6.94 -0.53 -12.23
N LYS A 650 7.01 0.79 -11.99
CA LYS A 650 6.96 1.34 -10.63
C LYS A 650 5.68 0.92 -9.89
N TYR A 651 4.52 1.10 -10.52
CA TYR A 651 3.23 0.70 -9.96
C TYR A 651 3.23 -0.78 -9.54
N PHE A 652 3.65 -1.69 -10.44
CA PHE A 652 3.64 -3.12 -10.15
C PHE A 652 4.72 -3.56 -9.16
N GLY A 653 5.86 -2.86 -9.13
CA GLY A 653 6.90 -3.04 -8.12
C GLY A 653 6.38 -2.74 -6.71
N ILE A 654 5.75 -1.58 -6.52
CA ILE A 654 5.13 -1.20 -5.24
C ILE A 654 3.97 -2.12 -4.88
N CYS A 655 3.13 -2.50 -5.85
CA CYS A 655 2.05 -3.45 -5.61
C CYS A 655 2.57 -4.84 -5.20
N THR A 656 3.74 -5.25 -5.72
CA THR A 656 4.43 -6.49 -5.31
C THR A 656 4.92 -6.40 -3.87
N LEU A 657 5.51 -5.27 -3.46
CA LEU A 657 5.87 -5.02 -2.05
C LEU A 657 4.63 -5.09 -1.15
N MET A 658 3.55 -4.39 -1.53
CA MET A 658 2.30 -4.35 -0.78
C MET A 658 1.73 -5.76 -0.57
N ALA A 659 1.76 -6.62 -1.60
CA ALA A 659 1.25 -7.99 -1.56
C ALA A 659 2.12 -8.95 -0.73
N THR A 660 3.43 -8.71 -0.63
CA THR A 660 4.40 -9.68 -0.07
C THR A 660 5.01 -9.27 1.27
N MET A 661 4.82 -8.02 1.73
CA MET A 661 5.22 -7.62 3.09
C MET A 661 4.22 -8.11 4.15
N PRO A 662 4.65 -8.29 5.41
CA PRO A 662 3.73 -8.45 6.53
C PRO A 662 2.80 -7.22 6.66
N GLY A 663 1.58 -7.44 7.14
CA GLY A 663 0.54 -6.40 7.22
C GLY A 663 -0.76 -6.76 6.53
N LEU A 664 -1.59 -5.77 6.23
CA LEU A 664 -2.83 -5.92 5.48
C LEU A 664 -2.69 -5.14 4.17
N PRO A 665 -2.62 -5.79 3.00
CA PRO A 665 -2.70 -5.10 1.72
C PRO A 665 -4.14 -4.61 1.46
N MET A 666 -4.28 -3.30 1.26
CA MET A 666 -5.55 -2.67 0.91
C MET A 666 -5.47 -2.05 -0.49
N PHE A 667 -6.42 -2.42 -1.34
CA PHE A 667 -6.58 -1.89 -2.69
C PHE A 667 -7.70 -0.87 -2.73
N GLY A 668 -7.45 0.27 -3.35
CA GLY A 668 -8.44 1.34 -3.52
C GLY A 668 -9.47 1.05 -4.61
N HIS A 669 -10.58 1.79 -4.57
CA HIS A 669 -11.60 1.71 -5.62
C HIS A 669 -11.00 2.06 -6.99
N GLY A 670 -11.21 1.20 -7.99
CA GLY A 670 -10.77 1.43 -9.37
C GLY A 670 -9.28 1.19 -9.62
N GLN A 671 -8.52 0.76 -8.60
CA GLN A 671 -7.08 0.56 -8.71
C GLN A 671 -6.70 -0.54 -9.71
N ILE A 672 -7.45 -1.64 -9.77
CA ILE A 672 -7.18 -2.76 -10.70
C ILE A 672 -7.59 -2.39 -12.12
N GLU A 673 -8.71 -1.69 -12.25
CA GLU A 673 -9.27 -1.24 -13.50
C GLU A 673 -8.49 -0.05 -14.10
N GLY A 674 -7.67 0.63 -13.30
CA GLY A 674 -6.80 1.73 -13.73
C GLY A 674 -7.52 3.07 -13.85
N PHE A 675 -8.58 3.28 -13.07
CA PHE A 675 -9.35 4.52 -13.04
C PHE A 675 -8.55 5.68 -12.42
N THR A 676 -8.76 6.87 -12.96
CA THR A 676 -8.03 8.09 -12.60
C THR A 676 -8.90 9.08 -11.84
N GLU A 677 -10.23 8.99 -11.95
CA GLU A 677 -11.16 9.82 -11.19
C GLU A 677 -11.07 9.52 -9.68
N LYS A 678 -10.87 10.57 -8.89
CA LYS A 678 -10.92 10.51 -7.43
C LYS A 678 -12.36 10.72 -6.96
N TYR A 679 -12.89 9.74 -6.24
CA TYR A 679 -14.25 9.81 -5.69
C TYR A 679 -14.24 10.33 -4.25
N GLY A 680 -14.72 11.55 -4.06
CA GLY A 680 -15.02 12.08 -2.72
C GLY A 680 -16.18 11.34 -2.04
N MET A 681 -16.38 11.62 -0.76
CA MET A 681 -17.41 10.98 0.07
C MET A 681 -18.85 11.34 -0.35
N GLU A 682 -19.01 12.39 -1.15
CA GLU A 682 -20.25 12.95 -1.69
C GLU A 682 -20.63 12.43 -3.09
N TYR A 683 -19.88 11.49 -3.67
CA TYR A 683 -20.15 11.03 -5.04
C TYR A 683 -21.23 9.94 -5.05
N LYS A 684 -22.23 10.11 -5.92
CA LYS A 684 -23.30 9.11 -6.15
C LYS A 684 -23.08 8.25 -7.40
N ARG A 685 -22.24 8.71 -8.32
CA ARG A 685 -21.89 8.05 -9.59
C ARG A 685 -20.51 8.53 -10.03
N ALA A 686 -19.88 7.79 -10.94
CA ALA A 686 -18.71 8.31 -11.63
C ALA A 686 -19.14 9.41 -12.62
N TYR A 687 -18.43 10.54 -12.65
CA TYR A 687 -18.66 11.57 -13.65
C TYR A 687 -17.94 11.25 -14.95
N TRP A 688 -16.82 10.54 -14.88
CA TRP A 688 -16.08 10.10 -16.04
C TRP A 688 -16.48 8.66 -16.41
N ASP A 689 -16.79 8.43 -17.68
CA ASP A 689 -17.05 7.08 -18.20
C ASP A 689 -15.73 6.41 -18.62
N GLU A 690 -14.85 6.21 -17.63
CA GLU A 690 -13.54 5.60 -17.83
C GLU A 690 -13.68 4.14 -18.24
N GLN A 691 -12.98 3.75 -19.31
CA GLN A 691 -12.89 2.35 -19.73
C GLN A 691 -11.80 1.64 -18.94
N SER A 692 -12.05 0.39 -18.53
CA SER A 692 -11.06 -0.42 -17.82
C SER A 692 -9.85 -0.72 -18.71
N ASP A 693 -8.66 -0.61 -18.13
CA ASP A 693 -7.40 -0.91 -18.80
C ASP A 693 -7.10 -2.41 -18.77
N GLN A 694 -7.44 -3.12 -19.85
CA GLN A 694 -7.28 -4.57 -19.93
C GLN A 694 -5.82 -5.00 -19.75
N GLY A 695 -4.85 -4.23 -20.27
CA GLY A 695 -3.43 -4.55 -20.13
C GLY A 695 -2.96 -4.47 -18.67
N LEU A 696 -3.45 -3.47 -17.92
CA LEU A 696 -3.21 -3.36 -16.48
C LEU A 696 -3.84 -4.52 -15.72
N MET A 697 -5.09 -4.87 -16.04
CA MET A 697 -5.81 -5.98 -15.41
C MET A 697 -5.15 -7.33 -15.66
N ASP A 698 -4.74 -7.61 -16.90
CA ASP A 698 -4.03 -8.83 -17.27
C ASP A 698 -2.72 -8.94 -16.51
N ARG A 699 -2.00 -7.81 -16.34
CA ARG A 699 -0.76 -7.77 -15.56
C ARG A 699 -0.98 -8.00 -14.07
N HIS A 700 -2.05 -7.48 -13.48
CA HIS A 700 -2.46 -7.86 -12.12
C HIS A 700 -2.73 -9.36 -12.01
N ALA A 701 -3.39 -9.94 -13.01
CA ALA A 701 -3.78 -11.35 -13.02
C ALA A 701 -2.58 -12.30 -13.00
N TRP A 702 -1.52 -12.01 -13.76
CA TRP A 702 -0.33 -12.87 -13.75
C TRP A 702 0.70 -12.49 -12.69
N GLN A 703 0.83 -11.21 -12.31
CA GLN A 703 1.88 -10.74 -11.39
C GLN A 703 1.44 -10.69 -9.92
N ILE A 704 0.24 -10.18 -9.62
CA ILE A 704 -0.17 -9.81 -8.25
C ILE A 704 -1.12 -10.83 -7.63
N PHE A 705 -2.18 -11.25 -8.33
CA PHE A 705 -3.20 -12.15 -7.75
C PHE A 705 -2.63 -13.50 -7.26
N PRO A 706 -1.63 -14.12 -7.90
CA PRO A 706 -0.99 -15.31 -7.36
C PRO A 706 -0.32 -15.08 -6.00
N LEU A 707 0.24 -13.89 -5.78
CA LEU A 707 0.88 -13.50 -4.52
C LEU A 707 -0.18 -13.28 -3.41
N LEU A 708 -1.32 -12.66 -3.75
CA LEU A 708 -2.45 -12.48 -2.82
C LEU A 708 -3.00 -13.84 -2.36
N LYS A 709 -3.09 -14.83 -3.24
CA LYS A 709 -3.51 -16.20 -2.89
C LYS A 709 -2.52 -16.93 -1.98
N LYS A 710 -1.24 -16.53 -1.99
CA LYS A 710 -0.19 -17.05 -1.10
C LYS A 710 0.00 -16.17 0.15
N ARG A 711 -1.00 -15.37 0.56
CA ARG A 711 -0.87 -14.44 1.70
C ARG A 711 -0.37 -15.09 2.99
N SER A 712 -0.69 -16.37 3.25
CA SER A 712 -0.19 -17.11 4.41
C SER A 712 1.34 -17.18 4.51
N LEU A 713 2.06 -17.15 3.39
CA LEU A 713 3.53 -17.16 3.34
C LEU A 713 4.13 -15.81 3.74
N PHE A 714 3.39 -14.73 3.53
CA PHE A 714 3.88 -13.36 3.62
C PHE A 714 3.35 -12.60 4.85
N ALA A 715 2.29 -13.11 5.49
CA ALA A 715 1.50 -12.35 6.47
C ALA A 715 2.18 -12.12 7.82
N ASN A 716 2.98 -13.09 8.27
CA ASN A 716 3.55 -13.11 9.62
C ASN A 716 4.98 -12.56 9.68
N VAL A 717 5.41 -12.19 10.88
CA VAL A 717 6.74 -11.61 11.16
C VAL A 717 7.70 -12.57 11.88
N GLU A 718 7.22 -13.72 12.37
CA GLU A 718 8.03 -14.67 13.16
C GLU A 718 9.31 -15.12 12.45
N ARG A 719 9.23 -15.29 11.12
CA ARG A 719 10.35 -15.69 10.24
C ARG A 719 10.60 -14.67 9.14
N PHE A 720 10.23 -13.41 9.40
CA PHE A 720 10.47 -12.30 8.48
C PHE A 720 11.82 -11.68 8.76
N TYR A 721 12.67 -11.57 7.74
CA TYR A 721 13.98 -10.94 7.85
C TYR A 721 14.17 -9.94 6.72
N LEU A 722 14.38 -8.67 7.07
CA LEU A 722 14.80 -7.61 6.15
C LEU A 722 16.31 -7.68 5.97
N TYR A 723 16.82 -7.57 4.75
CA TYR A 723 18.25 -7.61 4.43
C TYR A 723 18.77 -6.28 3.90
N ASP A 724 20.06 -6.04 4.15
CA ASP A 724 20.82 -5.02 3.43
C ASP A 724 21.34 -5.60 2.10
N PHE A 725 21.22 -4.80 1.04
CA PHE A 725 21.70 -5.12 -0.29
C PHE A 725 23.02 -4.40 -0.53
N TYR A 726 24.12 -5.15 -0.63
CA TYR A 726 25.45 -4.59 -0.77
C TYR A 726 25.86 -4.54 -2.24
N ASP A 727 26.18 -3.36 -2.74
CA ASP A 727 26.69 -3.17 -4.10
C ASP A 727 28.14 -3.69 -4.26
N SER A 728 28.71 -3.53 -5.46
CA SER A 728 30.09 -3.93 -5.75
C SER A 728 31.14 -3.14 -4.96
N GLU A 729 30.80 -1.98 -4.40
CA GLU A 729 31.67 -1.14 -3.58
C GLU A 729 31.56 -1.47 -2.09
N GLY A 730 30.63 -2.36 -1.71
CA GLY A 730 30.37 -2.76 -0.33
C GLY A 730 29.47 -1.78 0.43
N MET A 731 28.82 -0.85 -0.26
CA MET A 731 27.85 0.09 0.31
C MET A 731 26.44 -0.49 0.24
N VAL A 732 25.58 -0.08 1.18
CA VAL A 732 24.18 -0.51 1.18
C VAL A 732 23.39 0.35 0.18
N ASP A 733 22.82 -0.28 -0.83
CA ASP A 733 21.89 0.39 -1.75
C ASP A 733 20.51 0.51 -1.09
N GLU A 734 20.22 1.69 -0.55
CA GLU A 734 18.95 1.97 0.12
C GLU A 734 17.75 2.02 -0.85
N ASN A 735 17.97 1.91 -2.18
CA ASN A 735 16.87 1.82 -3.16
C ASN A 735 16.37 0.38 -3.36
N VAL A 736 17.08 -0.62 -2.83
CA VAL A 736 16.70 -2.03 -2.95
C VAL A 736 16.04 -2.51 -1.67
N PHE A 737 14.86 -3.09 -1.79
CA PHE A 737 14.15 -3.77 -0.70
C PHE A 737 14.34 -5.28 -0.87
N ALA A 738 15.00 -5.92 0.09
CA ALA A 738 15.25 -7.37 0.08
C ALA A 738 14.79 -7.99 1.40
N TYR A 739 13.87 -8.95 1.37
CA TYR A 739 13.39 -9.63 2.57
C TYR A 739 12.96 -11.07 2.30
N SER A 740 13.10 -11.92 3.33
CA SER A 740 12.63 -13.31 3.29
C SER A 740 11.51 -13.53 4.27
N ASN A 741 10.64 -14.50 3.96
CA ASN A 741 9.64 -14.99 4.90
C ASN A 741 9.44 -16.50 4.74
N ARG A 742 8.98 -17.16 5.82
CA ARG A 742 8.77 -18.60 5.86
C ARG A 742 7.46 -18.94 6.57
N ALA A 743 6.70 -19.86 5.99
CA ALA A 743 5.51 -20.44 6.59
C ALA A 743 5.51 -21.96 6.40
N GLY A 744 5.70 -22.71 7.48
CA GLY A 744 5.96 -24.15 7.39
C GLY A 744 7.23 -24.43 6.58
N GLU A 745 7.11 -25.26 5.54
CA GLU A 745 8.19 -25.57 4.60
C GLU A 745 8.29 -24.60 3.42
N GLU A 746 7.30 -23.73 3.20
CA GLU A 746 7.35 -22.75 2.13
C GLU A 746 8.26 -21.58 2.51
N ARG A 747 9.15 -21.22 1.58
CA ARG A 747 10.16 -20.17 1.72
C ARG A 747 9.96 -19.13 0.62
N SER A 748 10.23 -17.87 0.95
CA SER A 748 10.19 -16.76 -0.01
C SER A 748 11.38 -15.84 0.16
N LEU A 749 11.85 -15.27 -0.94
CA LEU A 749 12.79 -14.15 -0.96
C LEU A 749 12.30 -13.14 -2.00
N VAL A 750 11.97 -11.94 -1.55
CA VAL A 750 11.52 -10.85 -2.41
C VAL A 750 12.63 -9.82 -2.49
N VAL A 751 12.93 -9.38 -3.71
CA VAL A 751 13.92 -8.33 -3.97
C VAL A 751 13.31 -7.33 -4.97
N TYR A 752 13.30 -6.05 -4.64
CA TYR A 752 12.73 -5.01 -5.48
C TYR A 752 13.57 -3.74 -5.47
N HIS A 753 13.84 -3.19 -6.66
CA HIS A 753 14.58 -1.95 -6.84
C HIS A 753 13.62 -0.78 -7.12
N ASN A 754 13.38 0.12 -6.15
CA ASN A 754 12.47 1.25 -6.34
C ASN A 754 13.18 2.50 -6.88
N ARG A 755 13.81 2.40 -8.05
CA ARG A 755 14.47 3.54 -8.70
C ARG A 755 14.58 3.33 -10.19
N PHE A 756 14.61 4.44 -10.93
CA PHE A 756 14.96 4.43 -12.35
C PHE A 756 16.49 4.36 -12.52
N GLY A 757 17.02 3.14 -12.56
CA GLY A 757 18.44 2.83 -12.78
C GLY A 757 18.71 1.33 -12.62
N ASP A 758 19.92 0.90 -12.95
CA ASP A 758 20.34 -0.50 -12.79
C ASP A 758 21.24 -0.63 -11.54
N THR A 759 21.11 -1.74 -10.83
CA THR A 759 21.95 -2.05 -9.66
C THR A 759 22.23 -3.55 -9.59
N ALA A 760 23.35 -3.92 -9.00
CA ALA A 760 23.73 -5.33 -8.82
C ALA A 760 24.56 -5.50 -7.56
N GLY A 761 24.31 -6.59 -6.85
CA GLY A 761 24.84 -6.73 -5.49
C GLY A 761 24.44 -8.02 -4.80
N TRP A 762 24.77 -8.10 -3.52
CA TRP A 762 24.64 -9.28 -2.69
C TRP A 762 23.65 -9.06 -1.54
N VAL A 763 22.73 -10.01 -1.37
CA VAL A 763 21.88 -10.13 -0.19
C VAL A 763 22.52 -11.16 0.75
N ARG A 764 22.96 -10.72 1.93
CA ARG A 764 23.69 -11.61 2.85
C ARG A 764 23.22 -11.56 4.29
N THR A 765 23.27 -10.38 4.91
CA THR A 765 23.03 -10.20 6.35
C THR A 765 21.74 -9.42 6.56
N SER A 766 20.92 -9.85 7.52
CA SER A 766 19.69 -9.13 7.86
C SER A 766 20.03 -7.80 8.54
N ALA A 767 19.15 -6.82 8.40
CA ALA A 767 19.06 -5.73 9.33
C ALA A 767 18.81 -6.27 10.76
N SER A 768 19.14 -5.45 11.75
CA SER A 768 18.92 -5.76 13.15
C SER A 768 17.43 -5.85 13.47
N PHE A 769 17.05 -6.81 14.32
CA PHE A 769 15.68 -6.97 14.81
C PHE A 769 15.66 -7.46 16.26
N MET A 770 14.57 -7.18 16.98
CA MET A 770 14.36 -7.65 18.36
C MET A 770 13.90 -9.11 18.39
N ASP A 771 14.72 -10.00 18.97
CA ASP A 771 14.32 -11.37 19.29
C ASP A 771 13.52 -11.37 20.60
N LYS A 772 12.19 -11.47 20.52
CA LYS A 772 11.33 -11.48 21.70
C LYS A 772 11.57 -12.66 22.63
N GLN A 773 12.03 -13.81 22.14
CA GLN A 773 12.28 -14.98 22.99
C GLN A 773 13.52 -14.78 23.86
N LYS A 774 14.52 -14.05 23.34
CA LYS A 774 15.80 -13.80 24.02
C LYS A 774 15.92 -12.41 24.63
N GLY A 775 15.04 -11.47 24.26
CA GLY A 775 15.08 -10.07 24.68
C GLY A 775 16.30 -9.29 24.18
N ILE A 776 16.90 -9.71 23.07
CA ILE A 776 18.12 -9.09 22.50
C ILE A 776 17.90 -8.71 21.04
N VAL A 777 18.59 -7.64 20.61
CA VAL A 777 18.68 -7.29 19.18
C VAL A 777 19.74 -8.17 18.52
N GLN A 778 19.40 -8.84 17.42
CA GLN A 778 20.32 -9.71 16.68
C GLN A 778 20.20 -9.53 15.16
N GLN A 779 21.13 -10.13 14.42
CA GLN A 779 21.11 -10.26 12.97
C GLN A 779 21.25 -11.73 12.58
N VAL A 780 20.72 -12.09 11.41
CA VAL A 780 20.83 -13.44 10.84
C VAL A 780 21.39 -13.39 9.43
N ASP A 781 22.12 -14.43 9.05
CA ASP A 781 22.55 -14.61 7.66
C ASP A 781 21.40 -15.17 6.80
N LEU A 782 21.50 -14.98 5.47
CA LEU A 782 20.49 -15.41 4.50
C LEU A 782 20.23 -16.93 4.58
N ARG A 783 21.28 -17.73 4.78
CA ARG A 783 21.16 -19.19 4.94
C ARG A 783 20.26 -19.55 6.12
N THR A 784 20.45 -18.90 7.26
CA THR A 784 19.68 -19.12 8.49
C THR A 784 18.25 -18.61 8.33
N GLY A 785 18.05 -17.46 7.68
CA GLY A 785 16.71 -16.93 7.39
C GLY A 785 15.86 -17.85 6.51
N LEU A 786 16.47 -18.40 5.45
CA LEU A 786 15.82 -19.34 4.53
C LEU A 786 15.87 -20.81 5.00
N ASP A 787 16.54 -21.10 6.11
CA ASP A 787 16.75 -22.46 6.64
C ASP A 787 17.34 -23.42 5.60
N LEU A 788 18.49 -23.02 5.05
CA LEU A 788 19.25 -23.76 4.05
C LEU A 788 20.40 -24.57 4.69
N PRO A 789 20.71 -25.77 4.17
CA PRO A 789 21.84 -26.57 4.64
C PRO A 789 23.18 -25.87 4.32
N GLY A 790 24.22 -26.16 5.10
CA GLY A 790 25.57 -25.59 4.89
C GLY A 790 26.50 -26.47 4.03
N GLY A 791 25.97 -27.51 3.39
CA GLY A 791 26.75 -28.52 2.67
C GLY A 791 27.35 -28.00 1.36
N ARG A 792 28.57 -28.45 1.02
CA ARG A 792 29.20 -28.18 -0.28
C ARG A 792 28.59 -29.02 -1.42
N HIS A 793 27.98 -30.15 -1.08
CA HIS A 793 27.34 -31.09 -2.02
C HIS A 793 25.80 -30.94 -2.02
N THR A 794 25.30 -29.78 -1.56
CA THR A 794 23.87 -29.48 -1.52
C THR A 794 23.61 -28.21 -2.30
N PHE A 795 22.60 -28.24 -3.16
CA PHE A 795 22.15 -27.12 -3.98
C PHE A 795 20.72 -26.75 -3.62
N VAL A 796 20.37 -25.50 -3.89
CA VAL A 796 19.01 -25.01 -3.78
C VAL A 796 18.53 -24.58 -5.16
N ILE A 797 17.39 -25.13 -5.57
CA ILE A 797 16.66 -24.73 -6.76
C ILE A 797 15.48 -23.87 -6.31
N PHE A 798 15.25 -22.74 -6.95
CA PHE A 798 14.13 -21.86 -6.64
C PHE A 798 13.64 -21.18 -7.92
N ARG A 799 12.41 -20.71 -7.91
CA ARG A 799 11.75 -20.11 -9.08
C ARG A 799 11.42 -18.66 -8.82
N ASP A 800 11.74 -17.78 -9.75
CA ASP A 800 11.19 -16.43 -9.76
C ASP A 800 9.76 -16.47 -10.30
N ALA A 801 8.78 -16.17 -9.46
CA ALA A 801 7.37 -16.20 -9.81
C ALA A 801 7.02 -15.21 -10.93
N LEU A 802 7.80 -14.13 -11.08
CA LEU A 802 7.51 -13.09 -12.07
C LEU A 802 8.05 -13.42 -13.46
N SER A 803 9.26 -13.94 -13.57
CA SER A 803 9.84 -14.36 -14.86
C SER A 803 9.53 -15.81 -15.23
N GLY A 804 9.11 -16.62 -14.27
CA GLY A 804 8.91 -18.06 -14.43
C GLY A 804 10.21 -18.88 -14.47
N LEU A 805 11.39 -18.22 -14.45
CA LEU A 805 12.69 -18.87 -14.53
C LEU A 805 13.07 -19.53 -13.20
N GLN A 806 13.72 -20.69 -13.31
CA GLN A 806 14.33 -21.43 -12.22
C GLN A 806 15.82 -21.13 -12.15
N TYR A 807 16.32 -21.03 -10.92
CA TYR A 807 17.71 -20.74 -10.60
C TYR A 807 18.24 -21.84 -9.68
N ILE A 808 19.52 -22.16 -9.80
CA ILE A 808 20.24 -23.09 -8.92
C ILE A 808 21.41 -22.36 -8.27
N ARG A 809 21.63 -22.60 -6.97
CA ARG A 809 22.78 -22.07 -6.23
C ARG A 809 23.35 -23.14 -5.29
N ASN A 810 24.66 -23.15 -5.12
CA ASN A 810 25.30 -23.99 -4.11
C ASN A 810 25.00 -23.45 -2.70
N CYS A 811 24.48 -24.27 -1.80
CA CYS A 811 24.09 -23.81 -0.46
C CYS A 811 25.31 -23.37 0.38
N GLY A 812 26.47 -24.00 0.19
CA GLY A 812 27.72 -23.61 0.83
C GLY A 812 28.33 -22.31 0.30
N GLU A 813 27.98 -21.90 -0.93
CA GLU A 813 28.28 -20.58 -1.47
C GLU A 813 27.35 -19.52 -0.87
N VAL A 814 26.05 -19.77 -0.87
CA VAL A 814 25.04 -18.89 -0.25
C VAL A 814 25.36 -18.63 1.22
N ALA A 815 25.83 -19.65 1.95
CA ALA A 815 26.27 -19.53 3.34
C ALA A 815 27.45 -18.56 3.54
N ARG A 816 28.38 -18.46 2.57
CA ARG A 816 29.60 -17.66 2.70
C ARG A 816 29.44 -16.26 2.11
N GLN A 817 28.83 -16.16 0.93
CA GLN A 817 28.78 -14.96 0.11
C GLN A 817 27.38 -14.31 0.08
N GLY A 818 26.32 -15.07 0.38
CA GLY A 818 24.94 -14.62 0.19
C GLY A 818 24.42 -14.94 -1.21
N LEU A 819 23.37 -14.23 -1.65
CA LEU A 819 22.80 -14.37 -2.98
C LEU A 819 23.07 -13.13 -3.82
N TYR A 820 23.72 -13.31 -4.98
CA TYR A 820 23.90 -12.26 -5.98
C TYR A 820 22.63 -12.06 -6.80
N VAL A 821 22.21 -10.80 -6.96
CA VAL A 821 21.05 -10.40 -7.75
C VAL A 821 21.39 -9.15 -8.57
N GLN A 822 20.94 -9.12 -9.82
CA GLN A 822 21.00 -7.96 -10.70
C GLN A 822 19.57 -7.46 -10.94
N LEU A 823 19.37 -6.15 -10.87
CA LEU A 823 18.08 -5.50 -10.94
C LEU A 823 18.14 -4.32 -11.89
N ASP A 824 17.28 -4.33 -12.91
CA ASP A 824 17.05 -3.18 -13.77
C ASP A 824 16.11 -2.17 -13.07
N ALA A 825 15.81 -1.06 -13.75
CA ALA A 825 14.88 -0.04 -13.26
C ALA A 825 13.52 -0.63 -12.86
N TYR A 826 13.09 -0.36 -11.62
CA TYR A 826 11.81 -0.85 -11.07
C TYR A 826 11.62 -2.38 -11.12
N ARG A 827 12.71 -3.15 -11.23
CA ARG A 827 12.64 -4.62 -11.32
C ARG A 827 12.34 -5.23 -9.96
N ALA A 828 11.41 -6.18 -9.95
CA ALA A 828 11.14 -7.06 -8.81
C ALA A 828 11.50 -8.51 -9.16
N HIS A 829 11.95 -9.27 -8.16
CA HIS A 829 12.04 -10.71 -8.15
C HIS A 829 11.29 -11.26 -6.94
N VAL A 830 10.48 -12.29 -7.16
CA VAL A 830 9.78 -12.99 -6.08
C VAL A 830 10.16 -14.46 -6.18
N PHE A 831 11.24 -14.82 -5.49
CA PHE A 831 11.75 -16.18 -5.47
C PHE A 831 10.88 -17.03 -4.53
N LEU A 832 10.33 -18.11 -5.06
CA LEU A 832 9.47 -19.09 -4.39
C LEU A 832 9.95 -20.52 -4.72
N ASP A 833 9.21 -21.50 -4.21
CA ASP A 833 9.35 -22.93 -4.55
C ASP A 833 10.79 -23.45 -4.33
N PHE A 834 11.40 -23.06 -3.20
CA PHE A 834 12.73 -23.50 -2.82
C PHE A 834 12.76 -25.02 -2.59
N GLN A 835 13.60 -25.71 -3.35
CA GLN A 835 13.83 -27.14 -3.29
C GLN A 835 15.31 -27.40 -3.02
N ILE A 836 15.60 -28.14 -1.95
CA ILE A 836 16.95 -28.57 -1.64
C ILE A 836 17.21 -29.89 -2.37
N VAL A 837 18.31 -29.96 -3.11
CA VAL A 837 18.75 -31.16 -3.81
C VAL A 837 20.17 -31.50 -3.38
N GLU A 838 20.44 -32.79 -3.23
CA GLU A 838 21.78 -33.31 -2.98
C GLU A 838 22.45 -33.68 -4.30
N GLU A 839 23.77 -33.54 -4.34
CA GLU A 839 24.58 -33.94 -5.48
C GLU A 839 24.46 -35.45 -5.73
N ASP A 840 24.34 -35.84 -7.00
CA ASP A 840 24.34 -37.24 -7.37
C ASP A 840 25.76 -37.78 -7.57
N GLU A 841 25.91 -39.11 -7.68
CA GLU A 841 27.22 -39.75 -7.87
C GLU A 841 27.96 -39.28 -9.13
N LYS A 842 27.24 -38.68 -10.10
CA LYS A 842 27.78 -38.21 -11.39
C LYS A 842 28.08 -36.71 -11.38
N GLY A 843 27.80 -35.99 -10.29
CA GLY A 843 28.01 -34.55 -10.19
C GLY A 843 27.09 -33.72 -11.10
N SER A 844 25.88 -34.22 -11.41
CA SER A 844 25.02 -33.58 -12.42
C SER A 844 24.55 -32.19 -12.00
N TRP A 845 24.30 -31.95 -10.71
CA TRP A 845 23.81 -30.65 -10.24
C TRP A 845 24.92 -29.60 -10.22
N GLN A 846 26.16 -29.97 -9.88
CA GLN A 846 27.33 -29.11 -10.04
C GLN A 846 27.52 -28.71 -11.51
N GLN A 847 27.39 -29.64 -12.46
CA GLN A 847 27.51 -29.32 -13.89
C GLN A 847 26.41 -28.34 -14.35
N VAL A 848 25.17 -28.54 -13.90
CA VAL A 848 24.05 -27.61 -14.17
C VAL A 848 24.35 -26.23 -13.60
N HIS A 849 24.77 -26.18 -12.34
CA HIS A 849 25.15 -24.95 -11.65
C HIS A 849 26.23 -24.18 -12.42
N ASP A 850 27.31 -24.85 -12.80
CA ASP A 850 28.44 -24.23 -13.48
C ASP A 850 28.11 -23.82 -14.93
N ALA A 851 27.27 -24.59 -15.62
CA ALA A 851 26.81 -24.27 -16.97
C ALA A 851 25.89 -23.03 -17.00
N LEU A 852 25.03 -22.88 -15.98
CA LEU A 852 24.16 -21.72 -15.84
C LEU A 852 24.93 -20.49 -15.37
N ASN A 853 25.93 -20.68 -14.50
CA ASN A 853 26.75 -19.61 -13.91
C ASN A 853 25.89 -18.44 -13.42
N GLY A 854 24.87 -18.74 -12.61
CA GLY A 854 23.96 -17.75 -12.07
C GLY A 854 22.69 -17.48 -12.91
N ARG A 855 22.66 -17.83 -14.20
CA ARG A 855 21.51 -17.56 -15.09
C ARG A 855 20.31 -18.43 -14.78
N GLY A 856 19.11 -17.91 -15.04
CA GLY A 856 17.85 -18.64 -14.90
C GLY A 856 17.47 -19.39 -16.18
N ILE A 857 16.73 -20.50 -16.03
CA ILE A 857 16.19 -21.31 -17.14
C ILE A 857 14.75 -21.72 -16.87
N ALA A 858 13.94 -21.95 -17.91
CA ALA A 858 12.53 -22.34 -17.73
C ALA A 858 12.35 -23.73 -17.08
N ASP A 859 13.20 -24.70 -17.43
CA ASP A 859 13.15 -26.07 -16.89
C ASP A 859 14.55 -26.53 -16.47
N MET A 860 14.78 -26.55 -15.16
CA MET A 860 16.04 -26.95 -14.55
C MET A 860 16.30 -28.45 -14.73
N LYS A 861 15.26 -29.27 -14.68
CA LYS A 861 15.40 -30.74 -14.80
C LYS A 861 15.74 -31.13 -16.22
N ALA A 862 15.14 -30.48 -17.22
CA ALA A 862 15.50 -30.69 -18.63
C ALA A 862 17.00 -30.49 -18.87
N LEU A 863 17.59 -29.43 -18.33
CA LEU A 863 19.03 -29.16 -18.46
C LEU A 863 19.89 -30.21 -17.73
N GLN A 864 19.45 -30.68 -16.56
CA GLN A 864 20.13 -31.73 -15.80
C GLN A 864 20.36 -32.99 -16.63
N TRP A 865 19.36 -33.46 -17.37
CA TRP A 865 19.51 -34.65 -18.21
C TRP A 865 20.21 -34.35 -19.56
N GLN A 866 20.06 -33.14 -20.10
CA GLN A 866 20.67 -32.78 -21.37
C GLN A 866 22.19 -32.58 -21.29
N LEU A 867 22.70 -32.07 -20.16
CA LEU A 867 24.13 -31.75 -20.03
C LEU A 867 25.06 -32.96 -20.21
N PRO A 868 24.83 -34.12 -19.53
CA PRO A 868 25.59 -35.33 -19.80
C PRO A 868 25.48 -35.79 -21.24
N LEU A 869 24.31 -35.63 -21.87
CA LEU A 869 24.04 -36.09 -23.24
C LEU A 869 24.49 -35.08 -24.31
N ARG A 870 25.01 -33.91 -23.93
CA ARG A 870 25.36 -32.81 -24.84
C ARG A 870 26.32 -33.21 -25.97
N PRO A 871 27.34 -34.07 -25.76
CA PRO A 871 28.20 -34.54 -26.84
C PRO A 871 27.43 -35.19 -27.99
N VAL A 872 26.31 -35.87 -27.71
CA VAL A 872 25.45 -36.51 -28.72
C VAL A 872 24.31 -35.60 -29.16
N LEU A 873 23.61 -34.96 -28.22
CA LEU A 873 22.43 -34.15 -28.52
C LEU A 873 22.76 -32.90 -29.34
N LYS A 874 23.94 -32.30 -29.19
CA LYS A 874 24.31 -31.11 -29.98
C LYS A 874 24.52 -31.46 -31.47
N PRO A 875 25.38 -32.42 -31.86
CA PRO A 875 25.46 -32.87 -33.25
C PRO A 875 24.13 -33.37 -33.79
N LEU A 876 23.36 -34.08 -32.96
CA LEU A 876 22.03 -34.55 -33.35
C LEU A 876 21.07 -33.38 -33.61
N GLY A 877 21.09 -32.32 -32.82
CA GLY A 877 20.31 -31.11 -33.07
C GLY A 877 20.75 -30.32 -34.31
N GLU A 878 22.02 -30.45 -34.73
CA GLU A 878 22.50 -29.89 -36.01
C GLU A 878 22.02 -30.70 -37.23
N ILE A 879 21.71 -31.98 -37.03
CA ILE A 879 21.07 -32.86 -38.03
C ILE A 879 19.55 -32.64 -38.00
N LEU A 880 18.96 -32.61 -36.81
CA LEU A 880 17.54 -32.41 -36.55
C LEU A 880 17.22 -30.93 -36.40
N ASN A 881 17.48 -30.16 -37.46
CA ASN A 881 17.21 -28.73 -37.52
C ASN A 881 16.24 -28.42 -38.67
N GLY A 882 15.20 -27.61 -38.44
CA GLY A 882 14.19 -27.28 -39.46
C GLY A 882 14.77 -26.66 -40.73
N SER A 883 15.74 -25.75 -40.61
CA SER A 883 16.41 -25.14 -41.77
C SER A 883 17.23 -26.17 -42.54
N TYR A 884 17.92 -27.07 -41.82
CA TYR A 884 18.64 -28.17 -42.45
C TYR A 884 17.69 -29.17 -43.11
N PHE A 885 16.54 -29.48 -42.50
CA PHE A 885 15.50 -30.32 -43.10
C PHE A 885 14.94 -29.74 -44.40
N HIS A 886 14.64 -28.44 -44.43
CA HIS A 886 14.25 -27.78 -45.67
C HIS A 886 15.35 -27.88 -46.73
N TYR A 887 16.61 -27.63 -46.35
CA TYR A 887 17.75 -27.82 -47.24
C TYR A 887 17.85 -29.26 -47.77
N LEU A 888 17.72 -30.28 -46.92
CA LEU A 888 17.74 -31.70 -47.28
C LEU A 888 16.60 -32.08 -48.25
N VAL A 889 15.41 -31.51 -48.07
CA VAL A 889 14.26 -31.70 -48.96
C VAL A 889 14.46 -31.00 -50.30
N GLU A 890 15.03 -29.79 -50.31
CA GLU A 890 15.34 -29.07 -51.55
C GLU A 890 16.38 -29.78 -52.41
N GLN A 891 17.25 -30.58 -51.78
CA GLN A 891 18.19 -31.43 -52.50
C GLN A 891 17.53 -32.68 -53.11
N ARG A 892 16.25 -32.99 -52.84
CA ARG A 892 15.58 -34.14 -53.47
C ARG A 892 15.56 -33.97 -54.99
N PRO A 893 16.03 -34.96 -55.76
CA PRO A 893 16.12 -34.85 -57.20
C PRO A 893 14.73 -34.83 -57.85
N ARG A 894 14.48 -33.83 -58.69
CA ARG A 894 13.22 -33.68 -59.43
C ARG A 894 13.21 -34.42 -60.75
N VAL A 895 14.41 -34.68 -61.29
CA VAL A 895 14.64 -35.43 -62.51
C VAL A 895 15.92 -36.26 -62.37
N TYR A 896 16.01 -37.39 -63.06
CA TYR A 896 17.16 -38.31 -62.97
C TYR A 896 18.50 -37.68 -63.39
N THR A 897 18.49 -36.60 -64.18
CA THR A 897 19.69 -35.92 -64.69
C THR A 897 20.36 -34.99 -63.68
N GLU A 898 19.70 -34.70 -62.56
CA GLU A 898 20.28 -33.86 -61.50
C GLU A 898 21.45 -34.59 -60.82
N ILE A 899 22.57 -33.88 -60.70
CA ILE A 899 23.79 -34.40 -60.06
C ILE A 899 23.74 -34.06 -58.57
N VAL A 900 24.05 -35.04 -57.72
CA VAL A 900 24.16 -34.82 -56.28
C VAL A 900 25.23 -33.76 -55.99
N PRO A 901 24.91 -32.63 -55.34
CA PRO A 901 25.91 -31.63 -55.01
C PRO A 901 26.95 -32.18 -54.03
N GLU A 902 28.23 -32.10 -54.38
CA GLU A 902 29.33 -32.49 -53.48
C GLU A 902 29.30 -31.77 -52.11
N PRO A 903 28.98 -30.46 -52.02
CA PRO A 903 28.85 -29.78 -50.72
C PRO A 903 27.81 -30.42 -49.80
N PHE A 904 26.68 -30.88 -50.35
CA PHE A 904 25.62 -31.55 -49.60
C PHE A 904 26.11 -32.87 -48.98
N LEU A 905 26.79 -33.70 -49.77
CA LEU A 905 27.34 -34.99 -49.30
C LEU A 905 28.40 -34.76 -48.21
N ASN A 906 29.29 -33.79 -48.40
CA ASN A 906 30.35 -33.47 -47.44
C ASN A 906 29.77 -32.95 -46.12
N GLU A 907 28.75 -32.08 -46.16
CA GLU A 907 28.08 -31.57 -44.96
C GLU A 907 27.40 -32.71 -44.18
N ALA A 908 26.65 -33.58 -44.86
CA ALA A 908 25.96 -34.70 -44.21
C ALA A 908 26.95 -35.68 -43.55
N VAL A 909 28.05 -36.02 -44.24
CA VAL A 909 29.11 -36.87 -43.69
C VAL A 909 29.77 -36.22 -42.48
N HIS A 910 30.06 -34.91 -42.56
CA HIS A 910 30.69 -34.19 -41.45
C HIS A 910 29.77 -34.16 -40.20
N LYS A 911 28.46 -33.96 -40.38
CA LYS A 911 27.49 -34.03 -39.29
C LYS A 911 27.42 -35.42 -38.66
N LEU A 912 27.47 -36.49 -39.45
CA LEU A 912 27.54 -37.86 -38.93
C LEU A 912 28.85 -38.11 -38.17
N GLU A 913 29.99 -37.65 -38.68
CA GLU A 913 31.28 -37.77 -38.01
C GLU A 913 31.26 -37.11 -36.62
N ASN A 914 30.69 -35.90 -36.54
CA ASN A 914 30.53 -35.19 -35.27
C ASN A 914 29.60 -35.95 -34.30
N LEU A 915 28.53 -36.57 -34.81
CA LEU A 915 27.63 -37.41 -34.01
C LEU A 915 28.33 -38.66 -33.46
N ILE A 916 29.12 -39.36 -34.29
CA ILE A 916 29.91 -40.53 -33.87
C ILE A 916 30.95 -40.13 -32.84
N ARG A 917 31.65 -39.01 -33.05
CA ARG A 917 32.65 -38.48 -32.10
C ARG A 917 32.01 -38.13 -30.76
N GLY A 918 30.83 -37.51 -30.79
CA GLY A 918 30.03 -37.23 -29.60
C GLY A 918 29.62 -38.50 -28.84
N ALA A 919 29.22 -39.54 -29.56
CA ALA A 919 28.89 -40.84 -28.97
C ALA A 919 30.12 -41.56 -28.39
N ALA A 920 31.28 -41.45 -29.05
CA ALA A 920 32.56 -41.97 -28.56
C ALA A 920 32.97 -41.32 -27.23
N GLU A 921 32.85 -40.00 -27.15
CA GLU A 921 33.10 -39.22 -25.93
C GLU A 921 32.16 -39.64 -24.80
N LEU A 922 30.86 -39.71 -25.06
CA LEU A 922 29.85 -40.06 -24.06
C LEU A 922 30.02 -41.49 -23.51
N LEU A 923 30.40 -42.43 -24.36
CA LEU A 923 30.61 -43.84 -23.98
C LEU A 923 32.03 -44.11 -23.46
N GLY A 924 32.93 -43.13 -23.49
CA GLY A 924 34.32 -43.26 -23.05
C GLY A 924 35.13 -44.29 -23.84
N ARG A 925 34.84 -44.48 -25.14
CA ARG A 925 35.50 -45.46 -26.01
C ARG A 925 35.84 -44.86 -27.37
N GLU A 926 36.98 -45.25 -27.95
CA GLU A 926 37.31 -44.88 -29.32
C GLU A 926 36.42 -45.63 -30.32
N LEU A 927 35.88 -44.90 -31.30
CA LEU A 927 35.07 -45.44 -32.39
C LEU A 927 35.72 -45.11 -33.73
N ASP A 928 35.85 -46.10 -34.60
CA ASP A 928 36.30 -45.88 -35.98
C ASP A 928 35.14 -45.32 -36.81
N CYS A 929 35.28 -44.06 -37.26
CA CYS A 929 34.30 -43.39 -38.10
C CYS A 929 34.55 -43.60 -39.61
N THR A 930 35.70 -44.13 -40.02
CA THR A 930 36.11 -44.17 -41.44
C THR A 930 35.17 -45.03 -42.29
N LYS A 931 34.93 -46.27 -41.85
CA LYS A 931 34.05 -47.21 -42.55
C LYS A 931 32.57 -46.79 -42.49
N PRO A 932 31.97 -46.45 -41.32
CA PRO A 932 30.60 -45.98 -41.26
C PRO A 932 30.33 -44.71 -42.08
N CYS A 933 31.24 -43.74 -42.09
CA CYS A 933 31.09 -42.52 -42.91
C CYS A 933 31.19 -42.80 -44.41
N ALA A 934 32.07 -43.72 -44.83
CA ALA A 934 32.18 -44.14 -46.23
C ALA A 934 30.93 -44.89 -46.70
N GLU A 935 30.40 -45.79 -45.86
CA GLU A 935 29.14 -46.51 -46.11
C GLU A 935 27.98 -45.51 -46.19
N PHE A 936 27.83 -44.62 -45.20
CA PHE A 936 26.80 -43.58 -45.17
C PHE A 936 26.83 -42.70 -46.44
N ARG A 937 28.01 -42.22 -46.86
CA ARG A 937 28.16 -41.44 -48.10
C ARG A 937 27.65 -42.21 -49.32
N SER A 938 27.98 -43.49 -49.41
CA SER A 938 27.52 -44.35 -50.51
C SER A 938 26.00 -44.59 -50.46
N LYS A 939 25.42 -44.81 -49.28
CA LYS A 939 23.97 -44.99 -49.09
C LYS A 939 23.21 -43.70 -49.44
N LEU A 940 23.71 -42.55 -48.98
CA LEU A 940 23.11 -41.24 -49.26
C LEU A 940 23.16 -40.89 -50.76
N MET A 941 24.25 -41.23 -51.44
CA MET A 941 24.34 -41.11 -52.90
C MET A 941 23.35 -42.05 -53.61
N ALA A 942 23.21 -43.29 -53.15
CA ALA A 942 22.25 -44.24 -53.71
C ALA A 942 20.80 -43.74 -53.55
N LEU A 943 20.46 -43.13 -52.40
CA LEU A 943 19.15 -42.56 -52.11
C LEU A 943 18.71 -41.54 -53.18
N PHE A 944 19.63 -40.73 -53.72
CA PHE A 944 19.36 -39.78 -54.81
C PHE A 944 18.83 -40.44 -56.10
N TYR A 945 19.10 -41.72 -56.32
CA TYR A 945 18.73 -42.41 -57.57
C TYR A 945 17.61 -43.43 -57.40
N VAL A 946 17.10 -43.66 -56.18
CA VAL A 946 16.08 -44.70 -55.90
C VAL A 946 14.72 -44.44 -56.55
N GLU A 947 14.36 -43.19 -56.83
CA GLU A 947 13.10 -42.85 -57.50
C GLU A 947 13.18 -43.01 -59.03
N TRP A 948 14.40 -43.20 -59.55
CA TRP A 948 14.73 -43.13 -60.98
C TRP A 948 15.35 -44.44 -61.48
N LEU A 949 14.98 -45.57 -60.89
CA LEU A 949 15.55 -46.89 -61.22
C LEU A 949 15.32 -47.27 -62.69
N ASP A 950 14.19 -46.87 -63.25
CA ASP A 950 13.83 -47.06 -64.66
C ASP A 950 14.68 -46.22 -65.63
N ALA A 951 15.18 -45.06 -65.17
CA ALA A 951 15.99 -44.14 -65.96
C ALA A 951 17.50 -44.49 -65.96
N LEU A 952 17.95 -45.42 -65.10
CA LEU A 952 19.36 -45.86 -65.07
C LEU A 952 19.79 -46.60 -66.36
N ARG A 953 18.86 -47.31 -67.02
CA ARG A 953 19.02 -48.00 -68.32
C ARG A 953 17.70 -48.06 -69.09
N PRO A 954 17.29 -46.97 -69.77
CA PRO A 954 15.99 -46.91 -70.45
C PRO A 954 15.84 -47.91 -71.60
N ASP A 955 16.96 -48.39 -72.15
CA ASP A 955 17.05 -49.39 -73.22
C ASP A 955 16.77 -50.84 -72.77
N LEU A 956 16.76 -51.10 -71.45
CA LEU A 956 16.57 -52.43 -70.88
C LEU A 956 15.49 -52.48 -69.78
N ALA A 957 14.79 -51.37 -69.51
CA ALA A 957 13.78 -51.29 -68.45
C ALA A 957 12.50 -52.08 -68.80
N LEU A 958 12.32 -53.23 -68.13
CA LEU A 958 11.11 -54.07 -68.17
C LEU A 958 9.92 -53.39 -67.45
N PRO A 959 8.66 -53.78 -67.75
CA PRO A 959 7.45 -53.20 -67.14
C PRO A 959 7.49 -53.18 -65.60
N GLU A 960 7.98 -54.25 -64.98
CA GLU A 960 8.05 -54.43 -63.53
C GLU A 960 8.97 -53.40 -62.87
N LEU A 961 10.10 -53.06 -63.49
CA LEU A 961 11.02 -52.06 -62.96
C LEU A 961 10.43 -50.64 -63.08
N ARG A 962 9.67 -50.37 -64.15
CA ARG A 962 8.92 -49.11 -64.32
C ARG A 962 7.81 -48.98 -63.30
N GLU A 963 7.15 -50.07 -62.97
CA GLU A 963 6.11 -50.14 -61.96
C GLU A 963 6.67 -49.83 -60.56
N LEU A 964 7.77 -50.48 -60.16
CA LEU A 964 8.47 -50.17 -58.89
C LEU A 964 8.93 -48.70 -58.84
N SER A 965 9.54 -48.20 -59.90
CA SER A 965 10.02 -46.80 -59.94
C SER A 965 8.85 -45.81 -59.90
N SER A 966 7.71 -46.15 -60.52
CA SER A 966 6.49 -45.32 -60.47
C SER A 966 5.82 -45.38 -59.11
N HIS A 967 5.81 -46.56 -58.47
CA HIS A 967 5.34 -46.74 -57.10
C HIS A 967 6.17 -45.91 -56.11
N LEU A 968 7.51 -45.97 -56.20
CA LEU A 968 8.41 -45.13 -55.39
C LEU A 968 8.12 -43.65 -55.61
N ARG A 969 8.02 -43.16 -56.86
CA ARG A 969 7.69 -41.75 -57.14
C ARG A 969 6.32 -41.32 -56.60
N LEU A 970 5.30 -42.16 -56.73
CA LEU A 970 3.93 -41.86 -56.32
C LEU A 970 3.80 -41.76 -54.79
N HIS A 971 4.51 -42.61 -54.06
CA HIS A 971 4.41 -42.73 -52.61
C HIS A 971 5.54 -42.01 -51.85
N THR A 972 6.48 -41.37 -52.55
CA THR A 972 7.55 -40.59 -51.90
C THR A 972 7.15 -39.13 -51.72
N SER A 973 7.00 -38.74 -50.46
CA SER A 973 6.76 -37.36 -50.02
C SER A 973 8.05 -36.72 -49.47
N PRO A 974 8.08 -35.39 -49.25
CA PRO A 974 9.16 -34.76 -48.48
C PRO A 974 9.41 -35.44 -47.13
N TYR A 975 8.35 -35.97 -46.50
CA TYR A 975 8.44 -36.67 -45.22
C TYR A 975 9.13 -38.03 -45.35
N THR A 976 8.73 -38.90 -46.30
CA THR A 976 9.42 -40.19 -46.50
C THR A 976 10.87 -39.99 -46.91
N TRP A 977 11.18 -38.91 -47.63
CA TRP A 977 12.54 -38.52 -47.94
C TRP A 977 13.36 -38.15 -46.69
N LEU A 978 12.81 -37.29 -45.83
CA LEU A 978 13.46 -36.91 -44.56
C LEU A 978 13.63 -38.10 -43.62
N ALA A 979 12.63 -38.98 -43.54
CA ALA A 979 12.70 -40.19 -42.72
C ALA A 979 13.77 -41.16 -43.23
N ALA A 980 13.96 -41.28 -44.56
CA ALA A 980 15.06 -42.06 -45.14
C ALA A 980 16.43 -41.49 -44.74
N ILE A 981 16.61 -40.17 -44.85
CA ILE A 981 17.87 -39.51 -44.47
C ILE A 981 18.12 -39.63 -42.95
N GLY A 982 17.09 -39.41 -42.13
CA GLY A 982 17.17 -39.58 -40.68
C GLY A 982 17.54 -41.01 -40.28
N TRP A 983 16.97 -42.01 -40.96
CA TRP A 983 17.36 -43.41 -40.79
C TRP A 983 18.82 -43.65 -41.16
N LEU A 984 19.32 -43.09 -42.27
CA LEU A 984 20.73 -43.23 -42.66
C LEU A 984 21.68 -42.67 -41.59
N PHE A 985 21.35 -41.54 -40.96
CA PHE A 985 22.15 -41.00 -39.84
C PHE A 985 22.13 -41.94 -38.64
N MET A 986 20.96 -42.49 -38.28
CA MET A 986 20.83 -43.44 -37.17
C MET A 986 21.55 -44.77 -37.46
N GLU A 987 21.49 -45.25 -38.69
CA GLU A 987 22.17 -46.48 -39.13
C GLU A 987 23.68 -46.29 -39.15
N GLY A 988 24.18 -45.16 -39.66
CA GLY A 988 25.61 -44.81 -39.61
C GLY A 988 26.14 -44.76 -38.17
N LEU A 989 25.37 -44.19 -37.25
CA LEU A 989 25.69 -44.19 -35.83
C LEU A 989 25.67 -45.60 -35.24
N ARG A 990 24.65 -46.41 -35.54
CA ARG A 990 24.56 -47.80 -35.07
C ARG A 990 25.70 -48.67 -35.59
N SER A 991 26.07 -48.51 -36.85
CA SER A 991 27.20 -49.18 -37.50
C SER A 991 28.51 -48.83 -36.81
N ALA A 992 28.76 -47.54 -36.55
CA ALA A 992 29.92 -47.09 -35.78
C ALA A 992 29.97 -47.66 -34.36
N LEU A 993 28.82 -47.76 -33.69
CA LEU A 993 28.71 -48.32 -32.34
C LEU A 993 28.81 -49.85 -32.30
N SER A 994 28.73 -50.53 -33.45
CA SER A 994 28.68 -52.00 -33.57
C SER A 994 27.57 -52.64 -32.72
N MET A 995 26.38 -52.03 -32.72
CA MET A 995 25.23 -52.50 -31.94
C MET A 995 24.17 -53.19 -32.80
N ASP A 996 23.52 -54.20 -32.22
CA ASP A 996 22.25 -54.73 -32.74
C ASP A 996 21.11 -53.72 -32.55
N VAL A 997 19.98 -53.97 -33.21
CA VAL A 997 18.84 -53.03 -33.23
C VAL A 997 18.20 -52.86 -31.85
N GLU A 998 18.22 -53.89 -31.00
CA GLU A 998 17.59 -53.87 -29.67
C GLU A 998 18.39 -53.02 -28.69
N ARG A 999 19.70 -53.24 -28.64
CA ARG A 999 20.64 -52.45 -27.82
C ARG A 999 20.67 -51.00 -28.28
N PHE A 1000 20.66 -50.78 -29.59
CA PHE A 1000 20.64 -49.43 -30.15
C PHE A 1000 19.33 -48.70 -29.84
N GLY A 1001 18.18 -49.38 -29.94
CA GLY A 1001 16.89 -48.81 -29.56
C GLY A 1001 16.83 -48.38 -28.10
N SER A 1002 17.31 -49.24 -27.19
CA SER A 1002 17.42 -48.92 -25.76
C SER A 1002 18.33 -47.72 -25.49
N LEU A 1003 19.43 -47.61 -26.24
CA LEU A 1003 20.36 -46.47 -26.13
C LEU A 1003 19.72 -45.16 -26.61
N LEU A 1004 18.96 -45.20 -27.72
CA LEU A 1004 18.23 -44.02 -28.21
C LEU A 1004 17.12 -43.58 -27.26
N ASP A 1005 16.48 -44.53 -26.58
CA ASP A 1005 15.50 -44.26 -25.51
C ASP A 1005 16.20 -43.58 -24.31
N GLU A 1006 17.35 -44.11 -23.87
CA GLU A 1006 18.17 -43.52 -22.78
C GLU A 1006 18.65 -42.10 -23.13
N TRP A 1007 19.08 -41.89 -24.37
CA TRP A 1007 19.51 -40.58 -24.88
C TRP A 1007 18.36 -39.65 -25.25
N ARG A 1008 17.10 -40.08 -25.08
CA ARG A 1008 15.89 -39.30 -25.41
C ARG A 1008 15.89 -38.73 -26.84
N VAL A 1009 16.36 -39.53 -27.79
CA VAL A 1009 16.44 -39.12 -29.20
C VAL A 1009 15.05 -39.02 -29.85
N PHE A 1010 14.11 -39.91 -29.51
CA PHE A 1010 12.78 -39.91 -30.13
C PHE A 1010 11.96 -38.65 -29.81
N PRO A 1011 11.84 -38.20 -28.55
CA PRO A 1011 11.17 -36.93 -28.25
C PRO A 1011 11.80 -35.72 -28.95
N LEU A 1012 13.12 -35.70 -29.13
CA LEU A 1012 13.81 -34.63 -29.84
C LEU A 1012 13.43 -34.61 -31.33
N ILE A 1013 13.33 -35.77 -31.98
CA ILE A 1013 12.88 -35.89 -33.38
C ILE A 1013 11.44 -35.41 -33.52
N GLU A 1014 10.56 -35.82 -32.62
CA GLU A 1014 9.15 -35.40 -32.58
C GLU A 1014 9.02 -33.87 -32.46
N GLU A 1015 9.70 -33.27 -31.49
CA GLU A 1015 9.67 -31.83 -31.25
C GLU A 1015 10.19 -31.03 -32.46
N THR A 1016 11.29 -31.47 -33.07
CA THR A 1016 11.85 -30.81 -34.27
C THR A 1016 10.89 -30.89 -35.45
N LEU A 1017 10.33 -32.06 -35.73
CA LEU A 1017 9.36 -32.22 -36.83
C LEU A 1017 8.09 -31.39 -36.60
N GLN A 1018 7.70 -31.20 -35.33
CA GLN A 1018 6.58 -30.34 -34.95
C GLN A 1018 6.87 -28.89 -35.28
N LYS A 1019 8.02 -28.39 -34.83
CA LYS A 1019 8.47 -27.01 -35.06
C LYS A 1019 8.70 -26.70 -36.54
N ALA A 1020 9.12 -27.69 -37.32
CA ALA A 1020 9.32 -27.57 -38.75
C ALA A 1020 8.02 -27.71 -39.58
N GLY A 1021 6.87 -27.96 -38.95
CA GLY A 1021 5.56 -27.98 -39.61
C GLY A 1021 5.23 -29.27 -40.37
N PHE A 1022 6.00 -30.34 -40.19
CA PHE A 1022 5.84 -31.61 -40.91
C PHE A 1022 4.92 -32.63 -40.21
N LEU A 1023 4.33 -32.28 -39.05
CA LEU A 1023 3.65 -33.25 -38.17
C LEU A 1023 2.16 -33.52 -38.53
N LYS A 1024 1.52 -32.71 -39.39
CA LYS A 1024 0.10 -32.89 -39.75
C LYS A 1024 -0.21 -34.14 -40.58
N GLU A 1025 0.82 -34.84 -41.08
CA GLU A 1025 0.68 -36.04 -41.93
C GLU A 1025 1.10 -37.35 -41.22
N MET A 1026 1.46 -37.32 -39.94
CA MET A 1026 1.94 -38.50 -39.21
C MET A 1026 0.85 -39.13 -38.34
N ASP A 1027 0.38 -40.33 -38.69
CA ASP A 1027 -0.45 -41.16 -37.81
C ASP A 1027 0.39 -42.27 -37.11
N GLY A 1028 1.60 -41.94 -36.62
CA GLY A 1028 2.52 -43.00 -36.24
C GLY A 1028 3.80 -42.74 -35.47
N ASP A 1029 3.97 -43.59 -34.45
CA ASP A 1029 5.16 -43.89 -33.66
C ASP A 1029 6.49 -43.84 -34.47
N ILE A 1030 7.25 -42.75 -34.28
CA ILE A 1030 8.57 -42.51 -34.90
C ILE A 1030 9.58 -43.56 -34.46
N ARG A 1031 9.49 -43.99 -33.20
CA ARG A 1031 10.35 -45.03 -32.64
C ARG A 1031 10.12 -46.35 -33.36
N ALA A 1032 8.87 -46.79 -33.52
CA ALA A 1032 8.57 -48.03 -34.26
C ALA A 1032 9.07 -47.96 -35.72
N SER A 1033 8.96 -46.79 -36.37
CA SER A 1033 9.39 -46.59 -37.75
C SER A 1033 10.92 -46.68 -37.92
N LEU A 1034 11.69 -46.03 -37.05
CA LEU A 1034 13.16 -46.08 -37.07
C LEU A 1034 13.71 -47.46 -36.73
N LEU A 1035 13.09 -48.14 -35.76
CA LEU A 1035 13.48 -49.52 -35.40
C LEU A 1035 13.15 -50.50 -36.52
N PHE A 1036 11.99 -50.35 -37.19
CA PHE A 1036 11.64 -51.16 -38.35
C PHE A 1036 12.65 -50.99 -39.49
N MET A 1037 12.99 -49.75 -39.87
CA MET A 1037 13.96 -49.51 -40.94
C MET A 1037 15.35 -50.08 -40.62
N ASN A 1038 15.77 -50.10 -39.34
CA ASN A 1038 17.00 -50.78 -38.93
C ASN A 1038 16.88 -52.31 -38.97
N SER A 1039 15.71 -52.89 -38.68
CA SER A 1039 15.48 -54.35 -38.71
C SER A 1039 15.53 -54.94 -40.12
N ILE A 1040 15.11 -54.16 -41.12
CA ILE A 1040 15.09 -54.60 -42.54
C ILE A 1040 16.44 -54.38 -43.26
N GLU A 1041 17.49 -53.91 -42.58
CA GLU A 1041 18.78 -53.68 -43.25
C GLU A 1041 19.34 -54.98 -43.88
N GLY A 1042 19.69 -54.90 -45.17
CA GLY A 1042 20.22 -55.99 -45.97
C GLY A 1042 19.22 -57.13 -46.22
N TRP A 1043 17.91 -56.86 -46.12
CA TRP A 1043 16.88 -57.90 -46.25
C TRP A 1043 16.89 -58.54 -47.65
N LEU A 1044 17.21 -57.79 -48.71
CA LEU A 1044 17.23 -58.30 -50.07
C LEU A 1044 18.39 -59.30 -50.28
N LYS A 1045 19.55 -59.07 -49.68
CA LYS A 1045 20.63 -60.08 -49.66
C LYS A 1045 20.30 -61.26 -48.76
N LYS A 1046 19.70 -61.04 -47.58
CA LYS A 1046 19.32 -62.13 -46.68
C LYS A 1046 18.30 -63.05 -47.35
N SER A 1047 17.34 -62.48 -48.10
CA SER A 1047 16.37 -63.22 -48.91
C SER A 1047 16.98 -63.87 -50.16
N SER A 1048 18.23 -63.55 -50.50
CA SER A 1048 18.84 -64.03 -51.75
C SER A 1048 19.01 -65.54 -51.82
N ARG A 1049 18.93 -66.23 -50.67
CA ARG A 1049 19.22 -67.66 -50.44
C ARG A 1049 18.00 -68.49 -50.02
N THR A 1050 16.82 -67.88 -49.93
CA THR A 1050 15.59 -68.46 -49.35
C THR A 1050 14.37 -68.14 -50.23
N SER A 1051 13.26 -68.87 -50.09
CA SER A 1051 12.01 -68.53 -50.79
C SER A 1051 11.46 -67.18 -50.31
N PRO A 1052 10.63 -66.49 -51.10
CA PRO A 1052 9.96 -65.25 -50.68
C PRO A 1052 9.18 -65.42 -49.37
N GLY A 1053 8.39 -66.49 -49.23
CA GLY A 1053 7.64 -66.79 -48.00
C GLY A 1053 8.52 -67.10 -46.79
N THR A 1054 9.61 -67.86 -46.92
CA THR A 1054 10.57 -68.07 -45.81
C THR A 1054 11.27 -66.77 -45.39
N SER A 1055 11.61 -65.92 -46.37
CA SER A 1055 12.29 -64.64 -46.11
C SER A 1055 11.37 -63.66 -45.40
N MET A 1056 10.14 -63.48 -45.90
CA MET A 1056 9.13 -62.62 -45.29
C MET A 1056 8.66 -63.19 -43.94
N GLY A 1057 8.50 -64.51 -43.83
CA GLY A 1057 8.17 -65.19 -42.58
C GLY A 1057 9.19 -64.93 -41.48
N SER A 1058 10.49 -64.91 -41.81
CA SER A 1058 11.54 -64.56 -40.85
C SER A 1058 11.45 -63.11 -40.35
N LEU A 1059 11.10 -62.16 -41.23
CA LEU A 1059 10.89 -60.75 -40.86
C LEU A 1059 9.62 -60.58 -40.02
N LEU A 1060 8.53 -61.28 -40.36
CA LEU A 1060 7.26 -61.23 -39.62
C LEU A 1060 7.32 -61.89 -38.23
N MET A 1061 8.37 -62.68 -37.96
CA MET A 1061 8.66 -63.20 -36.63
C MET A 1061 9.45 -62.21 -35.76
N ASP A 1062 10.04 -61.17 -36.35
CA ASP A 1062 10.72 -60.11 -35.60
C ASP A 1062 9.68 -59.29 -34.82
N PRO A 1063 9.78 -59.21 -33.48
CA PRO A 1063 8.88 -58.42 -32.66
C PRO A 1063 8.74 -56.97 -33.09
N LYS A 1064 9.80 -56.35 -33.64
CA LYS A 1064 9.80 -54.95 -34.11
C LYS A 1064 9.04 -54.75 -35.40
N VAL A 1065 9.13 -55.73 -36.30
CA VAL A 1065 8.31 -55.75 -37.51
C VAL A 1065 6.84 -55.93 -37.15
N ARG A 1066 6.53 -56.80 -36.17
CA ARG A 1066 5.15 -56.98 -35.68
C ARG A 1066 4.58 -55.75 -34.97
N GLU A 1067 5.41 -55.08 -34.16
CA GLU A 1067 5.10 -53.82 -33.47
C GLU A 1067 4.77 -52.72 -34.50
N PHE A 1068 5.62 -52.56 -35.52
CA PHE A 1068 5.42 -51.58 -36.60
C PHE A 1068 4.17 -51.88 -37.44
N LEU A 1069 3.94 -53.14 -37.80
CA LEU A 1069 2.78 -53.59 -38.57
C LEU A 1069 1.47 -53.58 -37.76
N LYS A 1070 1.51 -53.24 -36.47
CA LYS A 1070 0.37 -53.26 -35.53
C LYS A 1070 -0.38 -54.59 -35.59
N VAL A 1071 0.37 -55.69 -35.53
CA VAL A 1071 -0.19 -57.05 -35.59
C VAL A 1071 -1.12 -57.26 -34.40
N ASN A 1072 -2.37 -57.65 -34.66
CA ASN A 1072 -3.39 -57.84 -33.63
C ASN A 1072 -4.22 -59.12 -33.88
N ASP A 1073 -4.66 -59.75 -32.81
CA ASP A 1073 -5.51 -60.94 -32.85
C ASP A 1073 -6.98 -60.54 -32.70
N TYR A 1074 -7.80 -60.89 -33.69
CA TYR A 1074 -9.23 -60.63 -33.67
C TYR A 1074 -10.01 -61.85 -34.18
N LYS A 1075 -10.96 -62.34 -33.37
CA LYS A 1075 -11.79 -63.54 -33.64
C LYS A 1075 -10.97 -64.79 -33.99
N GLY A 1076 -9.86 -65.03 -33.29
CA GLY A 1076 -9.01 -66.22 -33.47
C GLY A 1076 -8.14 -66.19 -34.74
N LYS A 1077 -8.05 -65.04 -35.42
CA LYS A 1077 -7.17 -64.80 -36.55
C LYS A 1077 -6.23 -63.64 -36.25
N THR A 1078 -5.00 -63.72 -36.76
CA THR A 1078 -3.99 -62.67 -36.62
C THR A 1078 -3.98 -61.79 -37.86
N TRP A 1079 -4.15 -60.48 -37.69
CA TRP A 1079 -4.19 -59.49 -38.77
C TRP A 1079 -3.04 -58.50 -38.61
N PHE A 1080 -2.58 -57.93 -39.72
CA PHE A 1080 -1.67 -56.78 -39.70
C PHE A 1080 -2.32 -55.57 -40.37
N ASN A 1081 -1.92 -54.36 -39.98
CA ASN A 1081 -2.56 -53.13 -40.45
C ASN A 1081 -2.20 -52.83 -41.91
N GLN A 1082 -3.21 -52.51 -42.73
CA GLN A 1082 -3.06 -52.22 -44.15
C GLN A 1082 -2.08 -51.05 -44.42
N GLU A 1083 -2.35 -49.87 -43.85
CA GLU A 1083 -1.54 -48.66 -44.09
C GLU A 1083 -0.08 -48.87 -43.65
N ARG A 1084 0.14 -49.62 -42.57
CA ARG A 1084 1.48 -50.00 -42.09
C ARG A 1084 2.17 -51.00 -42.99
N ALA A 1085 1.43 -51.94 -43.59
CA ALA A 1085 2.00 -52.87 -44.57
C ALA A 1085 2.45 -52.14 -45.83
N GLU A 1086 1.61 -51.23 -46.36
CA GLU A 1086 1.95 -50.40 -47.51
C GLU A 1086 3.21 -49.57 -47.24
N THR A 1087 3.28 -48.95 -46.06
CA THR A 1087 4.48 -48.22 -45.62
C THR A 1087 5.69 -49.14 -45.44
N ALA A 1088 5.52 -50.36 -44.90
CA ALA A 1088 6.59 -51.33 -44.74
C ALA A 1088 7.20 -51.75 -46.09
N PHE A 1089 6.35 -52.05 -47.08
CA PHE A 1089 6.80 -52.43 -48.42
C PHE A 1089 7.49 -51.28 -49.14
N LEU A 1090 7.03 -50.05 -48.94
CA LEU A 1090 7.72 -48.86 -49.44
C LEU A 1090 9.14 -48.75 -48.87
N TRP A 1091 9.30 -48.89 -47.54
CA TRP A 1091 10.61 -48.84 -46.90
C TRP A 1091 11.53 -50.00 -47.30
N MET A 1092 10.98 -51.20 -47.46
CA MET A 1092 11.71 -52.36 -47.99
C MET A 1092 12.17 -52.12 -49.43
N ALA A 1093 11.35 -51.48 -50.27
CA ALA A 1093 11.74 -51.09 -51.61
C ALA A 1093 12.88 -50.06 -51.60
N PHE A 1094 12.80 -49.03 -50.74
CA PHE A 1094 13.87 -48.05 -50.53
C PHE A 1094 15.19 -48.71 -50.11
N GLU A 1095 15.17 -49.51 -49.04
CA GLU A 1095 16.37 -50.18 -48.51
C GLU A 1095 16.97 -51.14 -49.54
N GLY A 1096 16.14 -51.97 -50.18
CA GLY A 1096 16.59 -52.93 -51.18
C GLY A 1096 17.17 -52.26 -52.43
N ALA A 1097 16.59 -51.14 -52.88
CA ALA A 1097 17.11 -50.39 -54.01
C ALA A 1097 18.48 -49.78 -53.67
N MET A 1098 18.62 -49.21 -52.47
CA MET A 1098 19.90 -48.71 -51.98
C MET A 1098 20.94 -49.82 -51.84
N GLU A 1099 20.59 -51.00 -51.32
CA GLU A 1099 21.50 -52.14 -51.19
C GLU A 1099 22.09 -52.57 -52.55
N VAL A 1100 21.29 -52.53 -53.61
CA VAL A 1100 21.74 -52.89 -54.97
C VAL A 1100 22.63 -51.80 -55.57
N LEU A 1101 22.25 -50.53 -55.41
CA LEU A 1101 22.98 -49.38 -55.96
C LEU A 1101 24.34 -49.15 -55.27
N GLN A 1102 24.50 -49.53 -54.00
CA GLN A 1102 25.77 -49.41 -53.27
C GLN A 1102 26.83 -50.42 -53.74
N ARG A 1103 26.41 -51.63 -54.14
CA ARG A 1103 27.33 -52.76 -54.40
C ARG A 1103 27.87 -52.82 -55.81
N SER A 1104 27.22 -52.13 -56.74
CA SER A 1104 27.47 -52.28 -58.17
C SER A 1104 27.51 -50.91 -58.81
N LYS A 1105 28.37 -50.72 -59.82
CA LYS A 1105 28.26 -49.51 -60.65
C LYS A 1105 26.83 -49.44 -61.22
N PRO A 1106 26.15 -48.28 -61.19
CA PRO A 1106 24.74 -48.15 -61.57
C PRO A 1106 24.40 -48.72 -62.96
N THR A 1107 25.41 -48.87 -63.82
CA THR A 1107 25.30 -49.29 -65.22
C THR A 1107 25.59 -50.77 -65.49
N ALA A 1108 25.90 -51.59 -64.47
CA ALA A 1108 26.22 -53.01 -64.66
C ALA A 1108 24.97 -53.90 -64.86
N LYS A 1109 25.06 -54.89 -65.76
CA LYS A 1109 23.98 -55.88 -66.03
C LYS A 1109 23.56 -56.68 -64.79
N GLN A 1110 24.45 -56.81 -63.81
CA GLN A 1110 24.18 -57.45 -62.52
C GLN A 1110 23.28 -56.59 -61.62
N THR A 1111 23.47 -55.27 -61.62
CA THR A 1111 22.62 -54.30 -60.90
C THR A 1111 21.18 -54.42 -61.36
N GLN A 1112 20.95 -54.47 -62.67
CA GLN A 1112 19.62 -54.58 -63.24
C GLN A 1112 18.90 -55.86 -62.80
N ARG A 1113 19.55 -57.03 -62.86
CA ARG A 1113 18.96 -58.31 -62.41
C ARG A 1113 18.55 -58.29 -60.94
N GLN A 1114 19.30 -57.57 -60.11
CA GLN A 1114 18.98 -57.45 -58.69
C GLN A 1114 17.82 -56.48 -58.44
N LEU A 1115 17.72 -55.39 -59.20
CA LEU A 1115 16.57 -54.48 -59.18
C LEU A 1115 15.29 -55.15 -59.73
N GLU A 1116 15.41 -55.97 -60.77
CA GLU A 1116 14.30 -56.79 -61.30
C GLU A 1116 13.75 -57.74 -60.23
N ARG A 1117 14.66 -58.42 -59.53
CA ARG A 1117 14.29 -59.29 -58.41
C ARG A 1117 13.62 -58.50 -57.29
N LEU A 1118 14.15 -57.34 -56.92
CA LEU A 1118 13.55 -56.47 -55.91
C LEU A 1118 12.12 -56.07 -56.30
N SER A 1119 11.92 -55.59 -57.53
CA SER A 1119 10.59 -55.23 -58.02
C SER A 1119 9.61 -56.39 -57.95
N THR A 1120 10.02 -57.56 -58.44
CA THR A 1120 9.18 -58.77 -58.41
C THR A 1120 8.76 -59.13 -56.98
N LEU A 1121 9.69 -59.07 -56.02
CA LEU A 1121 9.41 -59.38 -54.62
C LEU A 1121 8.46 -58.36 -53.98
N ILE A 1122 8.67 -57.05 -54.19
CA ILE A 1122 7.82 -56.01 -53.61
C ILE A 1122 6.39 -56.10 -54.16
N MET A 1123 6.23 -56.26 -55.48
CA MET A 1123 4.90 -56.43 -56.08
C MET A 1123 4.23 -57.74 -55.63
N GLN A 1124 5.00 -58.83 -55.49
CA GLN A 1124 4.49 -60.08 -54.93
C GLN A 1124 3.98 -59.89 -53.50
N PHE A 1125 4.72 -59.16 -52.65
CA PHE A 1125 4.28 -58.88 -51.27
C PHE A 1125 3.02 -58.02 -51.23
N GLN A 1126 2.93 -56.97 -52.05
CA GLN A 1126 1.75 -56.11 -52.13
C GLN A 1126 0.51 -56.87 -52.60
N ASN A 1127 0.60 -57.53 -53.76
CA ASN A 1127 -0.51 -58.29 -54.33
C ASN A 1127 -0.98 -59.41 -53.41
N THR A 1128 -0.05 -60.08 -52.72
CA THR A 1128 -0.40 -61.17 -51.80
C THR A 1128 -1.06 -60.64 -50.52
N ALA A 1129 -0.62 -59.48 -50.00
CA ALA A 1129 -1.21 -58.85 -48.82
C ALA A 1129 -2.66 -58.40 -49.09
N GLU A 1130 -2.91 -57.83 -50.26
CA GLU A 1130 -4.26 -57.46 -50.71
C GLU A 1130 -5.14 -58.70 -50.92
N ALA A 1131 -4.64 -59.71 -51.63
CA ALA A 1131 -5.39 -60.94 -51.92
C ALA A 1131 -5.77 -61.73 -50.66
N CYS A 1132 -4.96 -61.66 -49.59
CA CYS A 1132 -5.25 -62.31 -48.31
C CYS A 1132 -6.04 -61.43 -47.34
N GLY A 1133 -6.36 -60.18 -47.70
CA GLY A 1133 -7.03 -59.23 -46.83
C GLY A 1133 -6.24 -58.88 -45.56
N TYR A 1134 -4.91 -58.92 -45.62
CA TYR A 1134 -4.00 -58.66 -44.49
C TYR A 1134 -4.09 -59.64 -43.30
N GLU A 1135 -4.60 -60.87 -43.53
CA GLU A 1135 -4.53 -61.98 -42.58
C GLU A 1135 -3.12 -62.59 -42.58
N LEU A 1136 -2.41 -62.53 -41.44
CA LEU A 1136 -0.97 -62.86 -41.33
C LEU A 1136 -0.64 -64.31 -41.72
N GLN A 1137 -1.44 -65.27 -41.25
CA GLN A 1137 -1.21 -66.69 -41.53
C GLN A 1137 -1.44 -67.01 -43.02
N ARG A 1138 -2.53 -66.48 -43.59
CA ARG A 1138 -2.85 -66.64 -45.01
C ARG A 1138 -1.86 -65.94 -45.93
N PHE A 1139 -1.31 -64.80 -45.49
CA PHE A 1139 -0.24 -64.09 -46.18
C PHE A 1139 1.03 -64.95 -46.30
N GLN A 1140 1.44 -65.60 -45.21
CA GLN A 1140 2.60 -66.51 -45.22
C GLN A 1140 2.36 -67.72 -46.13
N GLU A 1141 1.19 -68.36 -46.03
CA GLU A 1141 0.83 -69.52 -46.86
C GLU A 1141 0.84 -69.23 -48.35
N LEU A 1142 0.35 -68.05 -48.77
CA LEU A 1142 0.32 -67.64 -50.18
C LEU A 1142 1.68 -67.19 -50.73
N LEU A 1143 2.62 -66.80 -49.86
CA LEU A 1143 3.99 -66.45 -50.28
C LEU A 1143 4.92 -67.67 -50.42
N ASP A 1144 4.55 -68.80 -49.81
CA ASP A 1144 5.25 -70.09 -49.94
C ASP A 1144 4.74 -70.94 -51.12
N GLN A 1145 3.59 -70.57 -51.71
CA GLN A 1145 3.03 -71.13 -52.95
C GLN A 1145 3.65 -70.46 -54.18
#